data_AF-A0A372GEG2-F1
#
_entry.id   AF-A0A372GEG2-F1
#
_cell.length_a   1.000
_cell.length_b   1.000
_cell.length_c   1.000
_cell.angle_alpha   90.00
_cell.angle_beta   90.00
_cell.angle_gamma   90.00
#
_symmetry.space_group_name_H-M   'P 1'
#
loop_
_entity.id
_entity.type
_entity.pdbx_description
1 polymer ?
#
loop_
_entity_poly.entity_id
_entity_poly.type
_entity_poly.pdbx_seq_one_letter_code
_entity_poly.pdbx_strand_id
1 'polypeptide(L)'
;MTPDGEDAAPRLRAAARELAEIAHTLREASAHATAALADPRVAAAACRAPQAGWRAQRSLARAITNPAGLGWAPAGGVLGVLGAKVGGLAGAASLPVSIMITSLRLRIAAVALAGPALTEDPPVRRLIEAASEGQADVVGALRALVRDRGGARALTVLSPVFSEILALRALLDRNPLNDHTAWLIATGMGAATADPLTGLSNRVIARLDRGRGAAVRAEPTGPEAARFCREASLLGLLGDLIAIGTSGRALILTVRGPDGVERYVLLAPGMRMGAPDGASPADLLGAFSATVLDSGPYSRSLAKAIADHRIPAGADLALIGHSAGGAAVMSLSQDAALNARYRLTHVIAIGSPIDFKAPVNPATWVVSITNQHDIIPSLDGQGAGNCFAEQPGRYVVDYADPTHLFPACHSLEQYAANVEHDLPEARAHIERQLAPYNGPVVDRRLYQLYDDARRPAGFPFLTVASRVEPTPDGPVKLPVCTSDAAALTAWFTVDAASAAAVLGDAVPVRAGGRSLVALDVRDHRESTLGPHHEVTLGVLVHDPWCPRPVGVWRDLRRPPQWRGAGLWTLATALSTPAAAAAHRNLWSEHAFTVPIHVRLNSRTAALTVGALETRALTFSGPLGPSNRSRSGEPVLYSTRADATLRSVVHAQGPSRLHLAPRARLHVGDGDHPLADALRTLGLDGARPFLCCRSPHQLLRRDAGAHVFPT
;
A
#
# COMPACT_ATOMS: atom_id res chain seq x y z
N MET A 1 -46.02 -14.57 -18.61
CA MET A 1 -45.73 -13.69 -17.46
C MET A 1 -47.08 -13.19 -16.97
N THR A 2 -47.52 -13.59 -15.77
CA THR A 2 -48.80 -13.14 -15.20
C THR A 2 -48.67 -11.72 -14.64
N PRO A 3 -49.73 -10.91 -14.68
CA PRO A 3 -49.71 -9.52 -14.18
C PRO A 3 -49.38 -9.38 -12.68
N ASP A 4 -49.41 -10.47 -11.90
CA ASP A 4 -48.97 -10.49 -10.50
C ASP A 4 -47.44 -10.42 -10.29
N GLY A 5 -46.64 -10.70 -11.33
CA GLY A 5 -45.17 -10.76 -11.22
C GLY A 5 -44.48 -9.39 -11.28
N GLU A 6 -45.03 -8.43 -12.04
CA GLU A 6 -44.44 -7.09 -12.23
C GLU A 6 -44.49 -6.23 -10.95
N ASP A 7 -45.45 -6.50 -10.05
CA ASP A 7 -45.69 -5.71 -8.84
C ASP A 7 -45.06 -6.32 -7.57
N ALA A 8 -44.40 -7.48 -7.68
CA ALA A 8 -43.85 -8.22 -6.55
C ALA A 8 -42.52 -7.64 -6.02
N ALA A 9 -41.59 -7.27 -6.91
CA ALA A 9 -40.27 -6.74 -6.50
C ALA A 9 -40.35 -5.38 -5.77
N PRO A 10 -41.15 -4.39 -6.22
CA PRO A 10 -41.35 -3.14 -5.47
C PRO A 10 -41.96 -3.37 -4.08
N ARG A 11 -42.94 -4.29 -3.97
CA ARG A 11 -43.57 -4.64 -2.68
C ARG A 11 -42.58 -5.29 -1.71
N LEU A 12 -41.71 -6.18 -2.20
CA LEU A 12 -40.65 -6.78 -1.39
C LEU A 12 -39.63 -5.74 -0.90
N ARG A 13 -39.25 -4.77 -1.74
CA ARG A 13 -38.38 -3.64 -1.34
C ARG A 13 -39.05 -2.78 -0.27
N ALA A 14 -40.34 -2.47 -0.42
CA ALA A 14 -41.10 -1.69 0.58
C ALA A 14 -41.18 -2.42 1.92
N ALA A 15 -41.51 -3.71 1.92
CA ALA A 15 -41.51 -4.53 3.14
C ALA A 15 -40.11 -4.65 3.77
N ALA A 16 -39.07 -4.81 2.95
CA ALA A 16 -37.69 -4.83 3.44
C ALA A 16 -37.31 -3.52 4.13
N ARG A 17 -37.74 -2.38 3.59
CA ARG A 17 -37.53 -1.06 4.19
C ARG A 17 -38.21 -0.96 5.55
N GLU A 18 -39.49 -1.29 5.62
CA GLU A 18 -40.26 -1.25 6.87
C GLU A 18 -39.62 -2.13 7.95
N LEU A 19 -39.23 -3.36 7.61
CA LEU A 19 -38.54 -4.26 8.54
C LEU A 19 -37.18 -3.69 8.99
N ALA A 20 -36.43 -3.02 8.11
CA ALA A 20 -35.16 -2.41 8.49
C ALA A 20 -35.36 -1.23 9.46
N GLU A 21 -36.39 -0.40 9.24
CA GLU A 21 -36.78 0.71 10.13
C GLU A 21 -37.23 0.19 11.51
N ILE A 22 -38.03 -0.89 11.54
CA ILE A 22 -38.43 -1.57 12.77
C ILE A 22 -37.21 -2.13 13.51
N ALA A 23 -36.33 -2.84 12.81
CA ALA A 23 -35.12 -3.41 13.39
C ALA A 23 -34.20 -2.32 13.98
N HIS A 24 -34.08 -1.17 13.31
CA HIS A 24 -33.34 -0.02 13.80
C HIS A 24 -33.95 0.53 15.10
N THR A 25 -35.27 0.76 15.11
CA THR A 25 -36.01 1.25 16.29
C THR A 25 -35.86 0.31 17.49
N LEU A 26 -35.95 -1.00 17.27
CA LEU A 26 -35.75 -2.01 18.32
C LEU A 26 -34.30 -2.02 18.84
N ARG A 27 -33.31 -1.77 17.98
CA ARG A 27 -31.91 -1.64 18.38
C ARG A 27 -31.66 -0.37 19.20
N GLU A 28 -32.28 0.75 18.86
CA GLU A 28 -32.24 1.96 19.68
C GLU A 28 -32.91 1.76 21.04
N ALA A 29 -34.07 1.10 21.08
CA ALA A 29 -34.73 0.74 22.34
C ALA A 29 -33.82 -0.17 23.20
N SER A 30 -33.13 -1.13 22.57
CA SER A 30 -32.16 -2.00 23.23
C SER A 30 -30.98 -1.22 23.82
N ALA A 31 -30.45 -0.24 23.09
CA ALA A 31 -29.37 0.62 23.55
C ALA A 31 -29.80 1.52 24.73
N HIS A 32 -30.99 2.11 24.66
CA HIS A 32 -31.55 2.89 25.76
C HIS A 32 -31.80 2.03 27.01
N ALA A 33 -32.35 0.82 26.86
CA ALA A 33 -32.57 -0.10 27.98
C ALA A 33 -31.24 -0.55 28.62
N THR A 34 -30.22 -0.80 27.80
CA THR A 34 -28.87 -1.15 28.28
C THR A 34 -28.23 0.03 29.02
N ALA A 35 -28.35 1.25 28.49
CA ALA A 35 -27.85 2.46 29.14
C ALA A 35 -28.57 2.73 30.48
N ALA A 36 -29.89 2.57 30.54
CA ALA A 36 -30.66 2.70 31.76
C ALA A 36 -30.28 1.64 32.81
N LEU A 37 -30.01 0.39 32.39
CA LEU A 37 -29.52 -0.66 33.27
C LEU A 37 -28.12 -0.34 33.82
N ALA A 38 -27.28 0.33 33.02
CA ALA A 38 -25.93 0.74 33.35
C ALA A 38 -25.84 2.04 34.19
N ASP A 39 -26.93 2.80 34.32
CA ASP A 39 -26.93 4.11 34.97
C ASP A 39 -26.74 3.97 36.51
N PRO A 40 -25.69 4.58 37.10
CA PRO A 40 -25.46 4.58 38.53
C PRO A 40 -26.64 5.13 39.36
N ARG A 41 -27.45 6.03 38.80
CA ARG A 41 -28.64 6.58 39.47
C ARG A 41 -29.74 5.54 39.62
N VAL A 42 -29.91 4.67 38.61
CA VAL A 42 -30.85 3.54 38.62
C VAL A 42 -30.37 2.47 39.59
N ALA A 43 -29.06 2.20 39.64
CA ALA A 43 -28.47 1.32 40.65
C ALA A 43 -28.65 1.87 42.08
N ALA A 44 -28.42 3.17 42.28
CA ALA A 44 -28.61 3.83 43.57
C ALA A 44 -30.09 3.88 44.03
N ALA A 45 -31.05 3.77 43.10
CA ALA A 45 -32.47 3.66 43.44
C ALA A 45 -32.79 2.31 44.13
N ALA A 46 -32.06 1.24 43.83
CA ALA A 46 -32.19 -0.04 44.53
C ALA A 46 -31.72 0.03 46.00
N CYS A 47 -30.83 0.96 46.34
CA CYS A 47 -30.43 1.22 47.73
C CYS A 47 -31.49 2.05 48.49
N ARG A 48 -32.23 2.92 47.80
CA ARG A 48 -33.22 3.84 48.41
C ARG A 48 -34.63 3.25 48.51
N ALA A 49 -35.04 2.45 47.52
CA ALA A 49 -36.34 1.79 47.47
C ALA A 49 -36.17 0.37 46.91
N PRO A 50 -35.71 -0.59 47.73
CA PRO A 50 -35.20 -1.88 47.24
C PRO A 50 -36.21 -2.67 46.41
N GLN A 51 -37.47 -2.76 46.84
CA GLN A 51 -38.48 -3.51 46.08
C GLN A 51 -38.74 -2.90 44.69
N ALA A 52 -38.86 -1.58 44.58
CA ALA A 52 -39.12 -0.89 43.32
C ALA A 52 -37.88 -0.89 42.41
N GLY A 53 -36.70 -0.61 42.97
CA GLY A 53 -35.43 -0.60 42.24
C GLY A 53 -35.04 -1.96 41.69
N TRP A 54 -35.19 -3.03 42.48
CA TRP A 54 -34.95 -4.41 42.00
C TRP A 54 -35.95 -4.84 40.93
N ARG A 55 -37.23 -4.45 41.05
CA ARG A 55 -38.22 -4.69 40.01
C ARG A 55 -37.84 -3.97 38.71
N ALA A 56 -37.43 -2.71 38.78
CA ALA A 56 -37.00 -1.94 37.60
C ALA A 56 -35.77 -2.56 36.94
N GLN A 57 -34.72 -2.89 37.70
CA GLN A 57 -33.52 -3.55 37.17
C GLN A 57 -33.84 -4.92 36.54
N ARG A 58 -34.67 -5.73 37.20
CA ARG A 58 -35.09 -7.03 36.67
C ARG A 58 -35.93 -6.88 35.40
N SER A 59 -36.78 -5.86 35.29
CA SER A 59 -37.56 -5.58 34.08
C SER A 59 -36.65 -5.15 32.93
N LEU A 60 -35.69 -4.25 33.18
CA LEU A 60 -34.71 -3.82 32.16
C LEU A 60 -33.84 -4.98 31.69
N ALA A 61 -33.29 -5.77 32.63
CA ALA A 61 -32.52 -6.97 32.30
C ALA A 61 -33.36 -7.98 31.51
N ARG A 62 -34.59 -8.27 31.94
CA ARG A 62 -35.50 -9.16 31.20
C ARG A 62 -35.84 -8.62 29.82
N ALA A 63 -36.02 -7.31 29.64
CA ALA A 63 -36.33 -6.73 28.34
C ALA A 63 -35.23 -7.04 27.31
N ILE A 64 -33.97 -7.01 27.71
CA ILE A 64 -32.79 -7.20 26.83
C ILE A 64 -32.20 -8.62 26.82
N THR A 65 -32.73 -9.56 27.62
CA THR A 65 -32.25 -10.95 27.63
C THR A 65 -33.34 -12.01 27.42
N ASN A 66 -34.62 -11.66 27.55
CA ASN A 66 -35.72 -12.63 27.46
C ASN A 66 -36.14 -12.84 26.00
N PRO A 67 -36.25 -14.09 25.51
CA PRO A 67 -36.81 -14.41 24.19
C PRO A 67 -38.22 -13.83 23.93
N ALA A 68 -39.04 -13.65 24.97
CA ALA A 68 -40.36 -13.02 24.85
C ALA A 68 -40.31 -11.47 24.80
N GLY A 69 -39.12 -10.87 24.95
CA GLY A 69 -38.84 -9.44 24.81
C GLY A 69 -37.99 -9.17 23.57
N LEU A 70 -36.86 -8.47 23.73
CA LEU A 70 -35.95 -8.16 22.61
C LEU A 70 -35.00 -9.34 22.27
N GLY A 71 -35.15 -10.49 22.94
CA GLY A 71 -34.16 -11.57 22.90
C GLY A 71 -32.90 -11.17 23.65
N TRP A 72 -31.75 -11.72 23.26
CA TRP A 72 -30.45 -11.29 23.76
C TRP A 72 -29.96 -10.07 22.94
N ALA A 73 -30.26 -8.86 23.41
CA ALA A 73 -29.99 -7.61 22.69
C ALA A 73 -29.25 -6.53 23.52
N PRO A 74 -28.22 -6.83 24.33
CA PRO A 74 -27.42 -5.77 24.96
C PRO A 74 -26.67 -4.96 23.88
N ALA A 75 -26.82 -3.63 23.89
CA ALA A 75 -26.26 -2.74 22.87
C ALA A 75 -25.77 -1.41 23.47
N GLY A 76 -24.70 -0.84 22.90
CA GLY A 76 -24.15 0.45 23.34
C GLY A 76 -23.37 0.42 24.66
N GLY A 77 -22.36 1.27 24.78
CA GLY A 77 -21.52 1.37 25.99
C GLY A 77 -20.71 0.09 26.31
N VAL A 78 -20.02 0.11 27.45
CA VAL A 78 -19.15 -1.01 27.90
C VAL A 78 -19.95 -2.28 28.20
N LEU A 79 -21.12 -2.12 28.85
CA LEU A 79 -22.01 -3.24 29.17
C LEU A 79 -22.63 -3.88 27.92
N GLY A 80 -22.95 -3.10 26.89
CA GLY A 80 -23.40 -3.62 25.59
C GLY A 80 -22.32 -4.46 24.90
N VAL A 81 -21.06 -4.00 24.87
CA VAL A 81 -19.95 -4.73 24.26
C VAL A 81 -19.67 -6.06 24.97
N LEU A 82 -19.69 -6.05 26.32
CA LEU A 82 -19.50 -7.27 27.11
C LEU A 82 -20.69 -8.23 26.95
N GLY A 83 -21.91 -7.71 26.99
CA GLY A 83 -23.13 -8.50 26.80
C GLY A 83 -23.20 -9.14 25.41
N ALA A 84 -22.81 -8.43 24.35
CA ALA A 84 -22.79 -8.97 23.00
C ALA A 84 -21.83 -10.16 22.86
N LYS A 85 -20.63 -10.08 23.47
CA LYS A 85 -19.66 -11.20 23.51
C LYS A 85 -20.22 -12.44 24.21
N VAL A 86 -20.93 -12.25 25.33
CA VAL A 86 -21.53 -13.35 26.09
C VAL A 86 -22.66 -14.01 25.28
N GLY A 87 -23.50 -13.23 24.60
CA GLY A 87 -24.56 -13.75 23.72
C GLY A 87 -24.06 -14.52 22.53
N GLY A 88 -22.98 -14.03 21.89
CA GLY A 88 -22.32 -14.70 20.78
C GLY A 88 -21.84 -16.10 21.14
N LEU A 89 -21.23 -16.25 22.33
CA LEU A 89 -20.78 -17.55 22.85
C LEU A 89 -21.95 -18.48 23.24
N ALA A 90 -23.04 -17.92 23.77
CA ALA A 90 -24.20 -18.68 24.26
C ALA A 90 -25.21 -19.06 23.17
N GLY A 91 -25.00 -18.66 21.92
CA GLY A 91 -25.91 -18.99 20.83
C GLY A 91 -27.24 -18.21 20.87
N ALA A 92 -27.41 -17.22 21.74
CA ALA A 92 -28.69 -16.57 21.99
C ALA A 92 -29.16 -15.67 20.81
N ALA A 93 -30.45 -15.75 20.47
CA ALA A 93 -31.06 -14.99 19.38
C ALA A 93 -31.44 -13.56 19.80
N SER A 94 -31.31 -12.61 18.87
CA SER A 94 -31.64 -11.19 19.07
C SER A 94 -32.75 -10.77 18.10
N LEU A 95 -33.86 -10.23 18.62
CA LEU A 95 -35.00 -9.83 17.80
C LEU A 95 -34.64 -8.73 16.77
N PRO A 96 -33.92 -7.65 17.12
CA PRO A 96 -33.46 -6.66 16.13
C PRO A 96 -32.65 -7.30 15.00
N VAL A 97 -31.74 -8.23 15.32
CA VAL A 97 -30.89 -8.89 14.32
C VAL A 97 -31.72 -9.80 13.41
N SER A 98 -32.65 -10.58 13.97
CA SER A 98 -33.53 -11.45 13.20
C SER A 98 -34.40 -10.69 12.21
N ILE A 99 -34.99 -9.55 12.63
CA ILE A 99 -35.80 -8.71 11.75
C ILE A 99 -34.93 -8.10 10.64
N MET A 100 -33.71 -7.66 10.96
CA MET A 100 -32.78 -7.13 9.96
C MET A 100 -32.34 -8.20 8.94
N ILE A 101 -32.07 -9.42 9.40
CA ILE A 101 -31.77 -10.56 8.52
C ILE A 101 -32.93 -10.80 7.55
N THR A 102 -34.17 -10.75 8.04
CA THR A 102 -35.36 -10.89 7.19
C THR A 102 -35.44 -9.77 6.15
N SER A 103 -35.18 -8.51 6.54
CA SER A 103 -35.12 -7.38 5.61
C SER A 103 -34.11 -7.62 4.48
N LEU A 104 -32.87 -8.01 4.81
CA LEU A 104 -31.82 -8.30 3.83
C LEU A 104 -32.21 -9.44 2.87
N ARG A 105 -32.89 -10.48 3.37
CA ARG A 105 -33.40 -11.57 2.54
C ARG A 105 -34.46 -11.10 1.55
N LEU A 106 -35.38 -10.23 1.97
CA LEU A 106 -36.38 -9.66 1.07
C LEU A 106 -35.74 -8.79 -0.02
N ARG A 107 -34.63 -8.08 0.28
CA ARG A 107 -33.87 -7.34 -0.74
C ARG A 107 -33.23 -8.26 -1.76
N ILE A 108 -32.53 -9.30 -1.30
CA ILE A 108 -31.93 -10.31 -2.19
C ILE A 108 -33.01 -10.94 -3.07
N ALA A 109 -34.17 -11.29 -2.51
CA ALA A 109 -35.30 -11.82 -3.26
C ALA A 109 -35.86 -10.82 -4.29
N ALA A 110 -35.98 -9.54 -3.92
CA ALA A 110 -36.44 -8.50 -4.83
C ALA A 110 -35.50 -8.30 -6.03
N VAL A 111 -34.18 -8.31 -5.78
CA VAL A 111 -33.16 -8.21 -6.84
C VAL A 111 -33.17 -9.44 -7.73
N ALA A 112 -33.28 -10.64 -7.15
CA ALA A 112 -33.38 -11.89 -7.89
C ALA A 112 -34.64 -11.96 -8.78
N LEU A 113 -35.76 -11.40 -8.33
CA LEU A 113 -37.00 -11.30 -9.12
C LEU A 113 -36.89 -10.27 -10.24
N ALA A 114 -36.20 -9.16 -10.02
CA ALA A 114 -36.00 -8.12 -11.03
C ALA A 114 -34.97 -8.52 -12.11
N GLY A 115 -34.04 -9.42 -11.77
CA GLY A 115 -32.98 -9.90 -12.68
C GLY A 115 -32.95 -11.43 -12.80
N PRO A 116 -33.76 -12.06 -13.67
CA PRO A 116 -33.86 -13.52 -13.77
C PRO A 116 -32.52 -14.22 -14.07
N ALA A 117 -31.59 -13.53 -14.74
CA ALA A 117 -30.22 -13.99 -14.99
C ALA A 117 -29.44 -14.39 -13.71
N LEU A 118 -29.80 -13.82 -12.55
CA LEU A 118 -29.22 -14.18 -11.25
C LEU A 118 -29.71 -15.55 -10.74
N THR A 119 -30.90 -15.97 -11.15
CA THR A 119 -31.56 -17.20 -10.67
C THR A 119 -31.40 -18.40 -11.62
N GLU A 120 -30.97 -18.16 -12.85
CA GLU A 120 -30.72 -19.18 -13.86
C GLU A 120 -29.44 -19.99 -13.60
N ASP A 121 -28.47 -19.44 -12.86
CA ASP A 121 -27.21 -20.12 -12.54
C ASP A 121 -27.33 -20.95 -11.24
N PRO A 122 -27.25 -22.30 -11.30
CA PRO A 122 -27.48 -23.16 -10.12
C PRO A 122 -26.56 -22.87 -8.92
N PRO A 123 -25.23 -22.65 -9.08
CA PRO A 123 -24.34 -22.13 -8.04
C PRO A 123 -24.83 -20.85 -7.33
N VAL A 124 -25.39 -19.90 -8.08
CA VAL A 124 -25.81 -18.58 -7.56
C VAL A 124 -27.14 -18.72 -6.85
N ARG A 125 -28.06 -19.49 -7.44
CA ARG A 125 -29.31 -19.89 -6.80
C ARG A 125 -29.07 -20.57 -5.45
N ARG A 126 -28.12 -21.51 -5.36
CA ARG A 126 -27.73 -22.14 -4.09
C ARG A 126 -27.21 -21.14 -3.06
N LEU A 127 -26.46 -20.12 -3.50
CA LEU A 127 -25.97 -19.07 -2.59
C LEU A 127 -27.13 -18.20 -2.07
N ILE A 128 -28.05 -17.81 -2.96
CA ILE A 128 -29.25 -17.04 -2.60
C ILE A 128 -30.16 -17.85 -1.67
N GLU A 129 -30.35 -19.14 -1.93
CA GLU A 129 -31.09 -20.07 -1.07
C GLU A 129 -30.40 -20.23 0.29
N ALA A 130 -29.08 -20.44 0.33
CA ALA A 130 -28.31 -20.52 1.57
C ALA A 130 -28.40 -19.21 2.41
N ALA A 131 -28.37 -18.05 1.74
CA ALA A 131 -28.59 -16.75 2.36
C ALA A 131 -30.03 -16.60 2.92
N SER A 132 -31.01 -17.21 2.24
CA SER A 132 -32.43 -17.16 2.61
C SER A 132 -32.82 -18.14 3.72
N GLU A 133 -32.14 -19.29 3.83
CA GLU A 133 -32.50 -20.36 4.79
C GLU A 133 -31.70 -20.33 6.10
N GLY A 134 -30.62 -19.54 6.19
CA GLY A 134 -29.89 -19.32 7.44
C GLY A 134 -28.97 -20.46 7.85
N GLN A 135 -28.56 -21.30 6.90
CA GLN A 135 -27.53 -22.29 7.14
C GLN A 135 -26.14 -21.65 7.21
N ALA A 136 -25.27 -22.23 8.04
CA ALA A 136 -23.88 -21.85 8.24
C ALA A 136 -22.98 -21.98 6.97
N ASP A 137 -23.56 -22.35 5.81
CA ASP A 137 -22.82 -22.68 4.59
C ASP A 137 -22.86 -21.60 3.49
N VAL A 138 -23.27 -20.35 3.80
CA VAL A 138 -23.10 -19.21 2.86
C VAL A 138 -21.63 -19.08 2.42
N VAL A 139 -20.70 -19.37 3.33
CA VAL A 139 -19.26 -19.35 3.06
C VAL A 139 -18.84 -20.52 2.16
N GLY A 140 -19.37 -21.72 2.36
CA GLY A 140 -19.06 -22.86 1.48
C GLY A 140 -19.68 -22.70 0.11
N ALA A 141 -20.92 -22.20 0.01
CA ALA A 141 -21.56 -21.85 -1.25
C ALA A 141 -20.77 -20.77 -2.02
N LEU A 142 -20.30 -19.72 -1.33
CA LEU A 142 -19.47 -18.68 -1.95
C LEU A 142 -18.11 -19.25 -2.40
N ARG A 143 -17.46 -20.09 -1.59
CA ARG A 143 -16.21 -20.76 -1.97
C ARG A 143 -16.41 -21.70 -3.16
N ALA A 144 -17.52 -22.42 -3.23
CA ALA A 144 -17.88 -23.28 -4.35
C ALA A 144 -18.08 -22.44 -5.63
N LEU A 145 -18.83 -21.34 -5.54
CA LEU A 145 -19.02 -20.41 -6.67
C LEU A 145 -17.68 -19.88 -7.21
N VAL A 146 -16.78 -19.43 -6.31
CA VAL A 146 -15.45 -18.93 -6.69
C VAL A 146 -14.59 -20.05 -7.30
N ARG A 147 -14.63 -21.26 -6.74
CA ARG A 147 -13.89 -22.41 -7.27
C ARG A 147 -14.40 -22.81 -8.66
N ASP A 148 -15.71 -22.80 -8.88
CA ASP A 148 -16.34 -23.33 -10.09
C ASP A 148 -16.32 -22.29 -11.24
N ARG A 149 -16.43 -20.99 -10.93
CA ARG A 149 -16.51 -19.90 -11.93
C ARG A 149 -15.26 -19.02 -12.02
N GLY A 150 -14.38 -19.07 -11.02
CA GLY A 150 -13.30 -18.11 -10.84
C GLY A 150 -13.75 -16.81 -10.15
N GLY A 151 -12.83 -16.12 -9.47
CA GLY A 151 -13.14 -14.96 -8.63
C GLY A 151 -13.83 -13.80 -9.36
N ALA A 152 -13.34 -13.40 -10.54
CA ALA A 152 -13.90 -12.27 -11.29
C ALA A 152 -15.35 -12.52 -11.76
N ARG A 153 -15.64 -13.73 -12.25
CA ARG A 153 -16.99 -14.12 -12.68
C ARG A 153 -17.93 -14.33 -11.49
N ALA A 154 -17.43 -14.86 -10.37
CA ALA A 154 -18.23 -14.93 -9.15
C ALA A 154 -18.62 -13.52 -8.65
N LEU A 155 -17.69 -12.57 -8.63
CA LEU A 155 -17.97 -11.18 -8.25
C LEU A 155 -18.95 -10.49 -9.20
N THR A 156 -18.78 -10.69 -10.51
CA THR A 156 -19.70 -10.21 -11.55
C THR A 156 -21.14 -10.63 -11.24
N VAL A 157 -21.37 -11.92 -11.01
CA VAL A 157 -22.73 -12.43 -10.81
C VAL A 157 -23.29 -12.01 -9.46
N LEU A 158 -22.46 -11.83 -8.44
CA LEU A 158 -22.92 -11.40 -7.11
C LEU A 158 -23.07 -9.89 -6.97
N SER A 159 -22.55 -9.08 -7.89
CA SER A 159 -22.53 -7.62 -7.78
C SER A 159 -23.88 -7.00 -7.35
N PRO A 160 -25.02 -7.38 -7.95
CA PRO A 160 -26.31 -6.76 -7.60
C PRO A 160 -26.77 -6.99 -6.15
N VAL A 161 -26.27 -8.02 -5.48
CA VAL A 161 -26.63 -8.42 -4.10
C VAL A 161 -25.43 -8.48 -3.17
N PHE A 162 -24.28 -7.94 -3.59
CA PHE A 162 -23.01 -8.13 -2.92
C PHE A 162 -23.02 -7.53 -1.52
N SER A 163 -23.56 -6.31 -1.38
CA SER A 163 -23.65 -5.59 -0.11
C SER A 163 -24.60 -6.28 0.87
N GLU A 164 -25.73 -6.81 0.39
CA GLU A 164 -26.67 -7.58 1.20
C GLU A 164 -26.04 -8.88 1.71
N ILE A 165 -25.28 -9.59 0.88
CA ILE A 165 -24.56 -10.81 1.27
C ILE A 165 -23.49 -10.50 2.32
N LEU A 166 -22.75 -9.39 2.17
CA LEU A 166 -21.77 -8.95 3.17
C LEU A 166 -22.41 -8.59 4.50
N ALA A 167 -23.50 -7.82 4.49
CA ALA A 167 -24.24 -7.45 5.69
C ALA A 167 -24.84 -8.68 6.38
N LEU A 168 -25.43 -9.60 5.61
CA LEU A 168 -26.00 -10.84 6.11
C LEU A 168 -24.92 -11.72 6.76
N ARG A 169 -23.76 -11.88 6.11
CA ARG A 169 -22.63 -12.63 6.67
C ARG A 169 -22.16 -12.02 7.98
N ALA A 170 -21.99 -10.71 8.04
CA ALA A 170 -21.51 -10.04 9.24
C ALA A 170 -22.50 -10.19 10.42
N LEU A 171 -23.81 -10.10 10.17
CA LEU A 171 -24.84 -10.35 11.19
C LEU A 171 -24.91 -11.83 11.63
N LEU A 172 -24.62 -12.78 10.73
CA LEU A 172 -24.61 -14.21 11.03
C LEU A 172 -23.33 -14.68 11.75
N ASP A 173 -22.19 -14.04 11.52
CA ASP A 173 -20.89 -14.36 12.15
C ASP A 173 -20.86 -13.99 13.66
N ARG A 174 -21.84 -13.21 14.13
CA ARG A 174 -22.01 -12.78 15.54
C ARG A 174 -20.72 -12.16 16.14
N ASN A 175 -19.90 -11.57 15.28
CA ASN A 175 -18.66 -10.93 15.66
C ASN A 175 -18.96 -9.45 15.99
N PRO A 176 -18.86 -9.03 17.26
CA PRO A 176 -19.26 -7.68 17.68
C PRO A 176 -18.42 -6.56 17.05
N LEU A 177 -17.28 -6.88 16.43
CA LEU A 177 -16.45 -5.92 15.70
C LEU A 177 -16.98 -5.63 14.28
N ASN A 178 -17.71 -6.56 13.67
CA ASN A 178 -18.29 -6.44 12.32
C ASN A 178 -19.76 -5.99 12.35
N ASP A 179 -20.48 -6.22 13.46
CA ASP A 179 -21.91 -5.95 13.58
C ASP A 179 -22.27 -4.50 13.25
N HIS A 180 -21.48 -3.52 13.70
CA HIS A 180 -21.79 -2.11 13.47
C HIS A 180 -21.79 -1.76 11.98
N THR A 181 -20.81 -2.23 11.20
CA THR A 181 -20.76 -2.02 9.74
C THR A 181 -21.90 -2.73 9.04
N ALA A 182 -22.25 -3.94 9.47
CA ALA A 182 -23.39 -4.68 8.94
C ALA A 182 -24.70 -3.90 9.11
N TRP A 183 -24.90 -3.30 10.29
CA TRP A 183 -26.06 -2.46 10.57
C TRP A 183 -26.09 -1.19 9.72
N LEU A 184 -24.95 -0.58 9.41
CA LEU A 184 -24.89 0.61 8.55
C LEU A 184 -25.26 0.29 7.10
N ILE A 185 -24.70 -0.78 6.54
CA ILE A 185 -25.07 -1.30 5.21
C ILE A 185 -26.56 -1.66 5.19
N ALA A 186 -27.04 -2.38 6.21
CA ALA A 186 -28.41 -2.87 6.23
C ALA A 186 -29.47 -1.78 6.52
N THR A 187 -29.11 -0.71 7.23
CA THR A 187 -30.04 0.41 7.52
C THR A 187 -29.91 1.57 6.55
N GLY A 188 -28.89 1.59 5.70
CA GLY A 188 -28.61 2.74 4.83
C GLY A 188 -28.38 4.06 5.57
N MET A 189 -28.18 4.01 6.89
CA MET A 189 -28.13 5.16 7.80
C MET A 189 -26.73 5.31 8.39
N GLY A 190 -25.78 5.81 7.59
CA GLY A 190 -24.47 6.29 8.04
C GLY A 190 -23.24 5.59 7.46
N ALA A 191 -22.08 6.25 7.52
CA ALA A 191 -20.82 5.75 6.96
C ALA A 191 -20.28 4.55 7.74
N ALA A 192 -19.91 3.47 7.04
CA ALA A 192 -19.23 2.30 7.59
C ALA A 192 -18.09 2.74 8.53
N THR A 193 -18.20 2.52 9.85
CA THR A 193 -17.16 2.95 10.80
C THR A 193 -16.07 1.91 11.04
N ALA A 194 -16.18 0.74 10.38
CA ALA A 194 -15.19 -0.31 10.35
C ALA A 194 -15.19 -1.01 8.98
N ASP A 195 -14.04 -1.54 8.59
CA ASP A 195 -13.88 -2.31 7.37
C ASP A 195 -14.78 -3.57 7.39
N PRO A 196 -15.66 -3.78 6.40
CA PRO A 196 -16.66 -4.86 6.39
C PRO A 196 -16.08 -6.28 6.41
N LEU A 197 -14.80 -6.44 6.06
CA LEU A 197 -14.17 -7.75 5.86
C LEU A 197 -13.24 -8.12 7.00
N THR A 198 -12.50 -7.14 7.51
CA THR A 198 -11.51 -7.31 8.59
C THR A 198 -12.05 -6.93 9.96
N GLY A 199 -13.14 -6.15 10.03
CA GLY A 199 -13.70 -5.66 11.29
C GLY A 199 -12.90 -4.58 11.98
N LEU A 200 -11.84 -4.09 11.34
CA LEU A 200 -11.00 -3.05 11.88
C LEU A 200 -11.73 -1.71 11.75
N SER A 201 -11.93 -1.00 12.87
CA SER A 201 -12.54 0.33 12.81
C SER A 201 -11.77 1.27 11.88
N ASN A 202 -12.48 2.11 11.13
CA ASN A 202 -11.93 3.17 10.28
C ASN A 202 -11.02 4.11 11.07
N ARG A 203 -11.22 4.26 12.39
CA ARG A 203 -10.32 5.00 13.28
C ARG A 203 -8.96 4.34 13.46
N VAL A 204 -8.92 3.00 13.52
CA VAL A 204 -7.68 2.23 13.57
C VAL A 204 -6.99 2.27 12.21
N ILE A 205 -7.75 2.12 11.12
CA ILE A 205 -7.22 2.23 9.75
C ILE A 205 -6.67 3.64 9.51
N ALA A 206 -7.41 4.71 9.86
CA ALA A 206 -6.94 6.09 9.76
C ALA A 206 -5.71 6.40 10.65
N ARG A 207 -5.48 5.66 11.75
CA ARG A 207 -4.24 5.75 12.55
C ARG A 207 -3.06 5.00 11.92
N LEU A 208 -3.34 3.94 11.15
CA LEU A 208 -2.34 3.21 10.37
C LEU A 208 -2.01 3.97 9.08
N ASP A 209 -2.96 4.73 8.56
CA ASP A 209 -2.84 5.56 7.38
C ASP A 209 -2.12 6.89 7.70
N ARG A 210 -0.79 6.84 7.62
CA ARG A 210 0.11 7.93 8.06
C ARG A 210 0.51 8.91 6.97
N GLY A 211 0.11 8.66 5.71
CA GLY A 211 0.56 9.46 4.59
C GLY A 211 0.06 10.90 4.69
N ARG A 212 0.93 11.89 4.80
CA ARG A 212 0.51 13.32 4.86
C ARG A 212 -0.08 13.82 3.54
N GLY A 213 -0.05 13.02 2.48
CA GLY A 213 -0.29 13.39 1.10
C GLY A 213 0.82 14.28 0.55
N ALA A 214 1.07 14.24 -0.74
CA ALA A 214 1.88 15.21 -1.45
C ALA A 214 1.49 15.25 -2.92
N ALA A 215 1.65 16.43 -3.53
CA ALA A 215 1.48 16.64 -4.95
C ALA A 215 2.73 17.33 -5.49
N VAL A 216 3.24 16.85 -6.61
CA VAL A 216 4.36 17.46 -7.34
C VAL A 216 3.90 17.67 -8.78
N ARG A 217 4.21 18.84 -9.36
CA ARG A 217 3.93 19.11 -10.76
C ARG A 217 4.61 18.08 -11.65
N ALA A 218 3.88 17.58 -12.64
CA ALA A 218 4.37 16.68 -13.65
C ALA A 218 4.07 17.28 -15.02
N GLU A 219 4.94 16.98 -15.99
CA GLU A 219 4.70 17.34 -17.38
C GLU A 219 4.00 16.17 -18.09
N PRO A 220 2.93 16.42 -18.87
CA PRO A 220 2.34 15.38 -19.70
C PRO A 220 3.29 14.97 -20.81
N THR A 221 3.26 13.70 -21.20
CA THR A 221 3.98 13.26 -22.41
C THR A 221 3.34 13.88 -23.65
N GLY A 222 4.10 14.02 -24.75
CA GLY A 222 3.59 14.57 -26.01
C GLY A 222 2.28 13.91 -26.50
N PRO A 223 2.17 12.56 -26.50
CA PRO A 223 0.93 11.87 -26.86
C PRO A 223 -0.25 12.12 -25.90
N GLU A 224 0.01 12.24 -24.59
CA GLU A 224 -1.03 12.57 -23.61
C GLU A 224 -1.54 14.01 -23.82
N ALA A 225 -0.62 14.96 -23.98
CA ALA A 225 -0.95 16.36 -24.22
C ALA A 225 -1.80 16.57 -25.48
N ALA A 226 -1.57 15.76 -26.52
CA ALA A 226 -2.33 15.78 -27.77
C ALA A 226 -3.76 15.25 -27.63
N ARG A 227 -4.04 14.38 -26.65
CA ARG A 227 -5.37 13.83 -26.39
C ARG A 227 -6.25 14.73 -25.54
N PHE A 228 -5.65 15.66 -24.80
CA PHE A 228 -6.38 16.49 -23.88
C PHE A 228 -7.37 17.43 -24.60
N CYS A 229 -8.56 17.57 -24.03
CA CYS A 229 -9.63 18.40 -24.56
C CYS A 229 -9.21 19.87 -24.70
N ARG A 230 -9.72 20.54 -25.74
CA ARG A 230 -9.56 21.99 -25.90
C ARG A 230 -10.71 22.76 -25.26
N GLU A 231 -11.87 22.13 -25.22
CA GLU A 231 -13.10 22.65 -24.62
C GLU A 231 -13.60 21.66 -23.57
N ALA A 232 -13.99 22.19 -22.41
CA ALA A 232 -14.38 21.41 -21.25
C ALA A 232 -15.84 20.93 -21.31
N SER A 233 -16.15 20.06 -22.28
CA SER A 233 -17.41 19.29 -22.28
C SER A 233 -17.32 18.08 -21.34
N LEU A 234 -18.45 17.49 -20.95
CA LEU A 234 -18.45 16.28 -20.11
C LEU A 234 -17.55 15.18 -20.71
N LEU A 235 -17.75 14.85 -21.99
CA LEU A 235 -16.94 13.83 -22.66
C LEU A 235 -15.46 14.25 -22.79
N GLY A 236 -15.17 15.54 -23.00
CA GLY A 236 -13.80 16.05 -23.02
C GLY A 236 -13.10 15.86 -21.68
N LEU A 237 -13.78 16.18 -20.57
CA LEU A 237 -13.28 15.99 -19.21
C LEU A 237 -13.09 14.51 -18.86
N LEU A 238 -14.00 13.63 -19.30
CA LEU A 238 -13.83 12.17 -19.17
C LEU A 238 -12.63 11.67 -20.00
N GLY A 239 -12.45 12.19 -21.21
CA GLY A 239 -11.28 11.91 -22.06
C GLY A 239 -9.97 12.30 -21.41
N ASP A 240 -9.91 13.47 -20.77
CA ASP A 240 -8.74 13.92 -20.00
C ASP A 240 -8.47 13.03 -18.79
N LEU A 241 -9.53 12.63 -18.07
CA LEU A 241 -9.46 11.71 -16.94
C LEU A 241 -8.93 10.32 -17.36
N ILE A 242 -9.34 9.81 -18.53
CA ILE A 242 -8.81 8.59 -19.16
C ILE A 242 -7.33 8.78 -19.55
N ALA A 243 -6.99 9.92 -20.16
CA ALA A 243 -5.65 10.19 -20.65
C ALA A 243 -4.60 10.22 -19.53
N ILE A 244 -4.93 10.76 -18.35
CA ILE A 244 -4.03 10.72 -17.19
C ILE A 244 -3.99 9.34 -16.51
N GLY A 245 -5.06 8.56 -16.62
CA GLY A 245 -5.15 7.18 -16.16
C GLY A 245 -4.92 6.98 -14.66
N THR A 246 -4.92 5.72 -14.21
CA THR A 246 -4.91 5.37 -12.77
C THR A 246 -3.52 5.39 -12.10
N SER A 247 -2.58 6.17 -12.64
CA SER A 247 -1.16 6.18 -12.25
C SER A 247 -0.84 7.03 -11.00
N GLY A 248 -1.85 7.36 -10.20
CA GLY A 248 -1.72 8.27 -9.06
C GLY A 248 -1.47 9.72 -9.50
N ARG A 249 -2.04 10.12 -10.63
CA ARG A 249 -1.96 11.49 -11.15
C ARG A 249 -3.31 12.20 -11.00
N ALA A 250 -3.30 13.53 -10.97
CA ALA A 250 -4.51 14.35 -11.05
C ALA A 250 -4.27 15.55 -11.97
N LEU A 251 -5.32 16.03 -12.62
CA LEU A 251 -5.26 17.16 -13.53
C LEU A 251 -6.16 18.27 -13.00
N ILE A 252 -5.65 19.50 -12.97
CA ILE A 252 -6.45 20.69 -12.68
C ILE A 252 -6.49 21.55 -13.94
N LEU A 253 -7.70 21.91 -14.35
CA LEU A 253 -7.97 22.73 -15.51
C LEU A 253 -8.47 24.11 -15.07
N THR A 254 -8.06 25.14 -15.80
CA THR A 254 -8.72 26.45 -15.77
C THR A 254 -9.52 26.58 -17.05
N VAL A 255 -10.81 26.80 -16.91
CA VAL A 255 -11.76 26.87 -18.01
C VAL A 255 -12.38 28.25 -18.03
N ARG A 256 -12.41 28.89 -19.20
CA ARG A 256 -13.17 30.12 -19.39
C ARG A 256 -14.59 29.75 -19.78
N GLY A 257 -15.53 29.97 -18.87
CA GLY A 257 -16.95 29.71 -19.12
C GLY A 257 -17.53 30.60 -20.23
N PRO A 258 -18.75 30.31 -20.68
CA PRO A 258 -19.39 31.05 -21.77
C PRO A 258 -19.70 32.51 -21.40
N ASP A 259 -19.77 32.80 -20.10
CA ASP A 259 -19.91 34.12 -19.50
C ASP A 259 -18.57 34.87 -19.32
N GLY A 260 -17.46 34.28 -19.78
CA GLY A 260 -16.12 34.84 -19.67
C GLY A 260 -15.47 34.66 -18.30
N VAL A 261 -16.16 34.05 -17.34
CA VAL A 261 -15.64 33.81 -15.98
C VAL A 261 -14.73 32.59 -15.98
N GLU A 262 -13.55 32.71 -15.35
CA GLU A 262 -12.65 31.58 -15.17
C GLU A 262 -13.09 30.69 -14.01
N ARG A 263 -13.25 29.40 -14.30
CA ARG A 263 -13.65 28.34 -13.36
C ARG A 263 -12.65 27.21 -13.40
N TYR A 264 -12.65 26.38 -12.36
CA TYR A 264 -11.63 25.35 -12.18
C TYR A 264 -12.25 23.96 -12.11
N VAL A 265 -11.59 22.98 -12.71
CA VAL A 265 -12.03 21.58 -12.68
C VAL A 265 -10.89 20.71 -12.17
N LEU A 266 -11.14 19.95 -11.11
CA LEU A 266 -10.24 18.89 -10.65
C LEU A 266 -10.69 17.55 -11.24
N LEU A 267 -9.78 16.87 -11.92
CA LEU A 267 -9.94 15.52 -12.44
C LEU A 267 -9.09 14.54 -11.61
N ALA A 268 -9.75 13.60 -10.93
CA ALA A 268 -9.14 12.63 -10.03
C ALA A 268 -9.48 11.18 -10.43
N PRO A 269 -8.58 10.47 -11.14
CA PRO A 269 -8.84 9.11 -11.61
C PRO A 269 -8.81 8.09 -10.45
N GLY A 270 -9.21 6.85 -10.72
CA GLY A 270 -8.97 5.75 -9.80
C GLY A 270 -7.48 5.55 -9.52
N MET A 271 -7.14 4.81 -8.46
CA MET A 271 -5.77 4.38 -8.23
C MET A 271 -5.54 3.02 -8.89
N ARG A 272 -4.35 2.80 -9.46
CA ARG A 272 -4.00 1.51 -10.01
C ARG A 272 -4.05 0.50 -8.87
N MET A 273 -4.91 -0.50 -9.01
CA MET A 273 -4.88 -1.68 -8.16
C MET A 273 -3.47 -2.26 -8.30
N GLY A 274 -2.63 -2.07 -7.28
CA GLY A 274 -1.20 -2.41 -7.32
C GLY A 274 -1.06 -3.88 -7.68
N ALA A 275 -0.02 -4.26 -8.44
CA ALA A 275 0.20 -5.64 -8.89
C ALA A 275 0.20 -6.60 -7.70
N PRO A 276 -0.90 -7.37 -7.50
CA PRO A 276 -0.88 -8.53 -6.63
C PRO A 276 -0.39 -9.68 -7.50
N ASP A 277 0.34 -10.64 -6.95
CA ASP A 277 0.36 -11.94 -7.61
C ASP A 277 -1.11 -12.37 -7.68
N GLY A 278 -1.68 -12.40 -8.91
CA GLY A 278 -3.11 -12.21 -9.21
C GLY A 278 -4.08 -13.25 -8.67
N ALA A 279 -4.10 -13.46 -7.35
CA ALA A 279 -4.73 -14.60 -6.71
C ALA A 279 -5.55 -14.24 -5.45
N SER A 280 -5.66 -12.98 -5.01
CA SER A 280 -6.38 -12.65 -3.78
C SER A 280 -7.39 -11.49 -3.93
N PRO A 281 -8.69 -11.74 -3.70
CA PRO A 281 -9.69 -10.69 -3.48
C PRO A 281 -9.33 -9.74 -2.34
N ALA A 282 -8.54 -10.18 -1.35
CA ALA A 282 -8.16 -9.37 -0.20
C ALA A 282 -7.29 -8.16 -0.57
N ASP A 283 -6.50 -8.22 -1.65
CA ASP A 283 -5.64 -7.12 -2.09
C ASP A 283 -6.46 -5.99 -2.75
N LEU A 284 -7.55 -6.34 -3.44
CA LEU A 284 -8.50 -5.37 -3.98
C LEU A 284 -9.28 -4.68 -2.85
N LEU A 285 -9.61 -5.45 -1.81
CA LEU A 285 -10.41 -5.00 -0.68
C LEU A 285 -9.59 -4.15 0.32
N GLY A 286 -8.29 -4.38 0.45
CA GLY A 286 -7.38 -3.54 1.24
C GLY A 286 -7.13 -2.16 0.63
N ALA A 287 -7.10 -2.05 -0.70
CA ALA A 287 -7.07 -0.76 -1.40
C ALA A 287 -8.39 0.03 -1.24
N PHE A 288 -9.50 -0.69 -1.04
CA PHE A 288 -10.82 -0.14 -0.78
C PHE A 288 -10.98 0.40 0.65
N SER A 289 -10.40 -0.22 1.68
CA SER A 289 -10.52 0.31 3.05
C SER A 289 -9.99 1.75 3.18
N ALA A 290 -9.08 2.18 2.28
CA ALA A 290 -8.57 3.55 2.23
C ALA A 290 -9.53 4.55 1.56
N THR A 291 -10.46 4.10 0.71
CA THR A 291 -11.40 4.97 -0.04
C THR A 291 -12.67 5.28 0.76
N VAL A 292 -13.06 4.41 1.68
CA VAL A 292 -14.20 4.60 2.61
C VAL A 292 -13.92 5.64 3.69
N LEU A 293 -12.65 6.00 3.92
CA LEU A 293 -12.28 6.98 4.94
C LEU A 293 -12.79 8.39 4.58
N ASP A 294 -13.23 9.14 5.59
CA ASP A 294 -13.58 10.57 5.46
C ASP A 294 -12.38 11.40 4.98
N SER A 295 -11.14 10.98 5.29
CA SER A 295 -9.90 11.60 4.80
C SER A 295 -8.76 10.57 4.67
N GLY A 296 -8.31 10.33 3.44
CA GLY A 296 -7.15 9.49 3.11
C GLY A 296 -6.00 10.26 2.42
N PRO A 297 -4.80 9.67 2.26
CA PRO A 297 -3.63 10.28 1.60
C PRO A 297 -3.95 10.82 0.22
N TYR A 298 -4.85 10.15 -0.51
CA TYR A 298 -5.28 10.58 -1.82
C TYR A 298 -6.01 11.94 -1.76
N SER A 299 -7.07 12.06 -0.95
CA SER A 299 -7.78 13.33 -0.73
C SER A 299 -6.83 14.45 -0.23
N ARG A 300 -5.89 14.15 0.68
CA ARG A 300 -4.89 15.12 1.17
C ARG A 300 -3.92 15.56 0.07
N SER A 301 -3.56 14.66 -0.84
CA SER A 301 -2.70 14.98 -1.99
C SER A 301 -3.42 15.85 -3.01
N LEU A 302 -4.71 15.58 -3.27
CA LEU A 302 -5.54 16.43 -4.12
C LEU A 302 -5.71 17.85 -3.53
N ALA A 303 -5.94 17.98 -2.23
CA ALA A 303 -5.98 19.29 -1.56
C ALA A 303 -4.66 20.08 -1.74
N LYS A 304 -3.51 19.38 -1.70
CA LYS A 304 -2.20 19.98 -1.97
C LYS A 304 -2.01 20.38 -3.43
N ALA A 305 -2.52 19.60 -4.38
CA ALA A 305 -2.53 19.96 -5.79
C ALA A 305 -3.38 21.24 -6.04
N ILE A 306 -4.57 21.32 -5.43
CA ILE A 306 -5.43 22.52 -5.48
C ILE A 306 -4.68 23.75 -4.92
N ALA A 307 -4.03 23.60 -3.76
CA ALA A 307 -3.27 24.66 -3.14
C ALA A 307 -2.09 25.14 -4.02
N ASP A 308 -1.35 24.22 -4.64
CA ASP A 308 -0.23 24.54 -5.54
C ASP A 308 -0.69 25.17 -6.87
N HIS A 309 -1.90 24.85 -7.34
CA HIS A 309 -2.49 25.46 -8.53
C HIS A 309 -2.71 26.98 -8.37
N ARG A 310 -2.77 27.48 -7.13
CA ARG A 310 -3.03 28.91 -6.80
C ARG A 310 -4.38 29.40 -7.32
N ILE A 311 -5.42 28.58 -7.19
CA ILE A 311 -6.80 28.98 -7.45
C ILE A 311 -7.16 30.19 -6.56
N PRO A 312 -7.75 31.27 -7.11
CA PRO A 312 -8.21 32.42 -6.32
C PRO A 312 -9.25 32.02 -5.27
N ALA A 313 -9.22 32.68 -4.11
CA ALA A 313 -10.25 32.47 -3.09
C ALA A 313 -11.64 32.88 -3.61
N GLY A 314 -12.66 32.10 -3.29
CA GLY A 314 -14.04 32.30 -3.76
C GLY A 314 -14.32 31.82 -5.18
N ALA A 315 -13.32 31.31 -5.91
CA ALA A 315 -13.52 30.78 -7.25
C ALA A 315 -14.37 29.50 -7.28
N ASP A 316 -15.04 29.29 -8.42
CA ASP A 316 -15.85 28.12 -8.72
C ASP A 316 -14.97 26.91 -9.02
N LEU A 317 -15.17 25.83 -8.27
CA LEU A 317 -14.44 24.59 -8.42
C LEU A 317 -15.39 23.39 -8.57
N ALA A 318 -15.29 22.69 -9.69
CA ALA A 318 -15.94 21.41 -9.95
C ALA A 318 -14.95 20.27 -9.69
N LEU A 319 -15.41 19.19 -9.05
CA LEU A 319 -14.60 18.03 -8.75
C LEU A 319 -15.18 16.81 -9.47
N ILE A 320 -14.37 16.13 -10.29
CA ILE A 320 -14.77 14.95 -11.04
C ILE A 320 -13.81 13.82 -10.71
N GLY A 321 -14.33 12.67 -10.32
CA GLY A 321 -13.49 11.54 -10.00
C GLY A 321 -14.09 10.18 -10.30
N HIS A 322 -13.21 9.21 -10.50
CA HIS A 322 -13.55 7.82 -10.78
C HIS A 322 -13.01 6.89 -9.70
N SER A 323 -13.77 5.86 -9.33
CA SER A 323 -13.38 4.85 -8.34
C SER A 323 -12.86 5.49 -7.03
N ALA A 324 -11.64 5.17 -6.61
CA ALA A 324 -10.98 5.81 -5.46
C ALA A 324 -10.92 7.35 -5.55
N GLY A 325 -10.82 7.90 -6.75
CA GLY A 325 -10.81 9.34 -7.01
C GLY A 325 -12.16 10.01 -6.75
N GLY A 326 -13.26 9.34 -7.09
CA GLY A 326 -14.62 9.83 -6.79
C GLY A 326 -14.89 9.88 -5.29
N ALA A 327 -14.49 8.83 -4.56
CA ALA A 327 -14.54 8.82 -3.10
C ALA A 327 -13.66 9.91 -2.47
N ALA A 328 -12.50 10.21 -3.07
CA ALA A 328 -11.57 11.23 -2.60
C ALA A 328 -12.07 12.67 -2.86
N VAL A 329 -12.66 12.95 -4.03
CA VAL A 329 -13.26 14.28 -4.29
C VAL A 329 -14.50 14.52 -3.44
N MET A 330 -15.23 13.47 -3.11
CA MET A 330 -16.34 13.57 -2.17
C MET A 330 -15.86 13.83 -0.74
N SER A 331 -14.74 13.23 -0.32
CA SER A 331 -14.07 13.61 0.94
C SER A 331 -13.60 15.07 0.94
N LEU A 332 -13.13 15.60 -0.20
CA LEU A 332 -12.78 17.02 -0.30
C LEU A 332 -14.00 17.94 -0.16
N SER A 333 -15.17 17.53 -0.65
CA SER A 333 -16.40 18.32 -0.48
C SER A 333 -16.89 18.38 0.97
N GLN A 334 -16.40 17.46 1.81
CA GLN A 334 -16.61 17.43 3.27
C GLN A 334 -15.59 18.29 4.05
N ASP A 335 -14.54 18.80 3.41
CA ASP A 335 -13.52 19.64 4.06
C ASP A 335 -14.02 21.08 4.23
N ALA A 336 -14.30 21.47 5.48
CA ALA A 336 -14.76 22.82 5.81
C ALA A 336 -13.74 23.91 5.45
N ALA A 337 -12.43 23.65 5.54
CA ALA A 337 -11.40 24.63 5.19
C ALA A 337 -11.34 24.85 3.67
N LEU A 338 -11.53 23.78 2.89
CA LEU A 338 -11.60 23.88 1.42
C LEU A 338 -12.86 24.65 0.99
N ASN A 339 -14.02 24.32 1.54
CA ASN A 339 -15.30 25.00 1.26
C ASN A 339 -15.30 26.47 1.72
N ALA A 340 -14.58 26.81 2.79
CA ALA A 340 -14.42 28.20 3.21
C ALA A 340 -13.55 29.01 2.24
N ARG A 341 -12.65 28.35 1.49
CA ARG A 341 -11.73 28.99 0.56
C ARG A 341 -12.26 29.03 -0.87
N TYR A 342 -13.02 28.03 -1.31
CA TYR A 342 -13.51 27.87 -2.68
C TYR A 342 -14.99 27.55 -2.71
N ARG A 343 -15.69 27.98 -3.76
CA ARG A 343 -17.09 27.62 -3.98
C ARG A 343 -17.14 26.29 -4.74
N LEU A 344 -17.33 25.19 -4.01
CA LEU A 344 -17.52 23.87 -4.61
C LEU A 344 -18.93 23.82 -5.23
N THR A 345 -18.99 23.78 -6.55
CA THR A 345 -20.27 23.84 -7.29
C THR A 345 -20.76 22.45 -7.68
N HIS A 346 -19.86 21.57 -8.12
CA HIS A 346 -20.17 20.25 -8.66
C HIS A 346 -19.25 19.17 -8.06
N VAL A 347 -19.81 18.01 -7.75
CA VAL A 347 -19.06 16.77 -7.48
C VAL A 347 -19.63 15.67 -8.36
N ILE A 348 -18.85 15.16 -9.31
CA ILE A 348 -19.25 14.06 -10.20
C ILE A 348 -18.40 12.84 -9.84
N ALA A 349 -19.04 11.84 -9.25
CA ALA A 349 -18.40 10.59 -8.86
C ALA A 349 -18.85 9.45 -9.79
N ILE A 350 -17.89 8.75 -10.37
CA ILE A 350 -18.12 7.73 -11.39
C ILE A 350 -17.60 6.39 -10.86
N GLY A 351 -18.43 5.36 -10.81
CA GLY A 351 -18.06 4.05 -10.29
C GLY A 351 -17.48 4.12 -8.87
N SER A 352 -18.04 4.97 -8.00
CA SER A 352 -17.43 5.33 -6.72
C SER A 352 -18.40 5.16 -5.54
N PRO A 353 -17.93 4.64 -4.39
CA PRO A 353 -18.74 4.52 -3.19
C PRO A 353 -18.84 5.89 -2.49
N ILE A 354 -19.93 6.63 -2.71
CA ILE A 354 -20.14 7.98 -2.16
C ILE A 354 -21.47 8.15 -1.43
N ASP A 355 -22.27 7.12 -1.25
CA ASP A 355 -23.68 7.20 -0.82
C ASP A 355 -23.88 7.64 0.62
N PHE A 356 -22.85 7.49 1.45
CA PHE A 356 -22.88 7.99 2.85
C PHE A 356 -22.18 9.32 3.04
N LYS A 357 -21.65 9.90 1.97
CA LYS A 357 -20.98 11.19 2.03
C LYS A 357 -21.96 12.28 1.60
N ALA A 358 -21.88 13.44 2.24
CA ALA A 358 -22.64 14.63 1.88
C ALA A 358 -21.69 15.84 1.92
N PRO A 359 -21.78 16.77 0.96
CA PRO A 359 -20.92 17.96 0.96
C PRO A 359 -21.25 18.85 2.17
N VAL A 360 -20.28 19.66 2.63
CA VAL A 360 -20.53 20.66 3.69
C VAL A 360 -21.59 21.67 3.24
N ASN A 361 -21.51 22.09 1.97
CA ASN A 361 -22.46 23.02 1.38
C ASN A 361 -23.57 22.25 0.65
N PRO A 362 -24.84 22.34 1.09
CA PRO A 362 -25.96 21.66 0.43
C PRO A 362 -26.26 22.20 -0.98
N ALA A 363 -25.72 23.37 -1.35
CA ALA A 363 -25.83 23.90 -2.71
C ALA A 363 -24.85 23.25 -3.71
N THR A 364 -23.88 22.46 -3.25
CA THR A 364 -23.00 21.69 -4.13
C THR A 364 -23.80 20.58 -4.79
N TRP A 365 -23.88 20.60 -6.12
CA TRP A 365 -24.61 19.59 -6.88
C TRP A 365 -23.77 18.31 -6.99
N VAL A 366 -24.34 17.16 -6.61
CA VAL A 366 -23.64 15.87 -6.56
C VAL A 366 -24.25 14.91 -7.58
N VAL A 367 -23.40 14.29 -8.40
CA VAL A 367 -23.75 13.23 -9.34
C VAL A 367 -23.07 11.93 -8.94
N SER A 368 -23.82 10.84 -8.90
CA SER A 368 -23.30 9.47 -8.77
C SER A 368 -23.65 8.68 -10.02
N ILE A 369 -22.66 8.21 -10.77
CA ILE A 369 -22.86 7.33 -11.94
C ILE A 369 -22.34 5.93 -11.57
N THR A 370 -23.23 4.95 -11.52
CA THR A 370 -22.94 3.59 -11.04
C THR A 370 -23.44 2.54 -12.03
N ASN A 371 -22.68 1.45 -12.15
CA ASN A 371 -23.09 0.27 -12.88
C ASN A 371 -23.49 -0.82 -11.87
N GLN A 372 -24.65 -1.44 -12.05
CA GLN A 372 -25.19 -2.51 -11.20
C GLN A 372 -24.28 -3.75 -11.11
N HIS A 373 -23.45 -3.97 -12.13
CA HIS A 373 -22.46 -5.05 -12.19
C HIS A 373 -21.06 -4.66 -11.71
N ASP A 374 -20.89 -3.40 -11.31
CA ASP A 374 -19.70 -2.91 -10.66
C ASP A 374 -19.85 -2.99 -9.14
N ILE A 375 -19.06 -3.85 -8.51
CA ILE A 375 -19.12 -4.03 -7.06
C ILE A 375 -18.64 -2.79 -6.31
N ILE A 376 -17.76 -1.96 -6.90
CA ILE A 376 -17.03 -0.90 -6.19
C ILE A 376 -17.94 0.19 -5.63
N PRO A 377 -18.92 0.74 -6.39
CA PRO A 377 -19.94 1.64 -5.84
C PRO A 377 -20.67 1.06 -4.65
N SER A 378 -21.04 -0.23 -4.71
CA SER A 378 -21.89 -0.85 -3.69
C SER A 378 -21.20 -1.06 -2.33
N LEU A 379 -19.88 -0.92 -2.28
CA LEU A 379 -19.09 -1.30 -1.12
C LEU A 379 -19.26 -0.40 0.10
N ASP A 380 -19.73 0.84 -0.05
CA ASP A 380 -20.09 1.65 1.12
C ASP A 380 -21.41 1.19 1.76
N GLY A 381 -22.21 0.39 1.05
CA GLY A 381 -23.40 -0.27 1.57
C GLY A 381 -24.66 -0.08 0.72
N GLN A 382 -24.58 0.58 -0.43
CA GLN A 382 -25.74 0.82 -1.29
C GLN A 382 -25.57 0.16 -2.67
N GLY A 383 -26.26 -0.96 -2.90
CA GLY A 383 -26.30 -1.66 -4.19
C GLY A 383 -27.71 -1.69 -4.80
N ALA A 384 -27.92 -2.52 -5.83
CA ALA A 384 -29.21 -2.67 -6.51
C ALA A 384 -30.36 -3.17 -5.61
N GLY A 385 -30.03 -3.72 -4.44
CA GLY A 385 -30.95 -4.11 -3.38
C GLY A 385 -31.34 -3.00 -2.39
N ASN A 386 -30.77 -1.80 -2.51
CA ASN A 386 -31.09 -0.68 -1.63
C ASN A 386 -32.60 -0.40 -1.61
N CYS A 387 -33.16 -0.23 -0.41
CA CYS A 387 -34.57 0.10 -0.20
C CYS A 387 -34.78 1.42 0.56
N PHE A 388 -33.72 2.20 0.80
CA PHE A 388 -33.78 3.53 1.41
C PHE A 388 -33.81 4.63 0.36
N ALA A 389 -34.44 5.75 0.71
CA ALA A 389 -34.60 6.88 -0.19
C ALA A 389 -33.26 7.50 -0.57
N GLU A 390 -33.14 7.90 -1.84
CA GLU A 390 -32.02 8.67 -2.35
C GLU A 390 -31.86 9.97 -1.55
N GLN A 391 -30.61 10.38 -1.31
CA GLN A 391 -30.35 11.62 -0.57
C GLN A 391 -30.89 12.82 -1.35
N PRO A 392 -31.67 13.73 -0.71
CA PRO A 392 -32.17 14.94 -1.37
C PRO A 392 -31.02 15.76 -1.96
N GLY A 393 -31.14 16.16 -3.23
CA GLY A 393 -30.15 17.01 -3.92
C GLY A 393 -29.03 16.27 -4.67
N ARG A 394 -29.04 14.93 -4.68
CA ARG A 394 -28.14 14.11 -5.51
C ARG A 394 -28.83 13.67 -6.80
N TYR A 395 -28.10 13.67 -7.91
CA TYR A 395 -28.51 13.04 -9.15
C TYR A 395 -27.84 11.66 -9.28
N VAL A 396 -28.61 10.59 -9.18
CA VAL A 396 -28.11 9.21 -9.24
C VAL A 396 -28.45 8.61 -10.60
N VAL A 397 -27.44 8.02 -11.24
CA VAL A 397 -27.56 7.31 -12.51
C VAL A 397 -27.05 5.89 -12.26
N ASP A 398 -27.96 4.97 -11.96
CA ASP A 398 -27.65 3.56 -11.77
C ASP A 398 -28.14 2.76 -12.99
N TYR A 399 -27.22 2.11 -13.69
CA TYR A 399 -27.49 1.45 -14.97
C TYR A 399 -26.91 0.03 -15.02
N ALA A 400 -27.42 -0.78 -15.94
CA ALA A 400 -26.82 -2.08 -16.28
C ALA A 400 -26.18 -1.96 -17.68
N ASP A 401 -24.94 -2.43 -17.83
CA ASP A 401 -24.27 -2.46 -19.13
C ASP A 401 -24.39 -3.85 -19.79
N PRO A 402 -24.37 -3.94 -21.14
CA PRO A 402 -24.52 -5.22 -21.84
C PRO A 402 -23.38 -6.22 -21.59
N THR A 403 -22.22 -5.74 -21.14
CA THR A 403 -21.09 -6.64 -20.87
C THR A 403 -21.26 -7.37 -19.55
N HIS A 404 -21.90 -6.74 -18.56
CA HIS A 404 -22.08 -7.23 -17.20
C HIS A 404 -20.78 -7.69 -16.51
N LEU A 405 -19.58 -7.41 -17.04
CA LEU A 405 -18.36 -8.14 -16.64
C LEU A 405 -17.46 -7.32 -15.73
N PHE A 406 -17.38 -7.69 -14.45
CA PHE A 406 -16.34 -7.20 -13.53
C PHE A 406 -15.01 -7.94 -13.76
N PRO A 407 -13.84 -7.23 -13.77
CA PRO A 407 -13.63 -5.82 -13.46
C PRO A 407 -13.72 -4.85 -14.67
N ALA A 408 -14.06 -5.32 -15.86
CA ALA A 408 -14.07 -4.47 -17.06
C ALA A 408 -15.12 -3.35 -16.99
N CYS A 409 -16.31 -3.65 -16.44
CA CYS A 409 -17.38 -2.68 -16.18
C CYS A 409 -16.95 -1.56 -15.21
N HIS A 410 -15.92 -1.78 -14.38
CA HIS A 410 -15.39 -0.77 -13.46
C HIS A 410 -14.37 0.18 -14.14
N SER A 411 -13.92 -0.12 -15.36
CA SER A 411 -12.96 0.73 -16.06
C SER A 411 -13.57 2.09 -16.42
N LEU A 412 -12.75 3.15 -16.34
CA LEU A 412 -13.21 4.49 -16.68
C LEU A 412 -13.58 4.60 -18.16
N GLU A 413 -12.87 3.87 -19.01
CA GLU A 413 -13.14 3.75 -20.44
C GLU A 413 -14.55 3.19 -20.70
N GLN A 414 -14.95 2.16 -19.94
CA GLN A 414 -16.28 1.57 -20.06
C GLN A 414 -17.36 2.54 -19.57
N TYR A 415 -17.18 3.17 -18.41
CA TYR A 415 -18.11 4.21 -17.93
C TYR A 415 -18.26 5.36 -18.92
N ALA A 416 -17.16 5.85 -19.51
CA ALA A 416 -17.21 6.92 -20.50
C ALA A 416 -17.96 6.49 -21.77
N ALA A 417 -17.73 5.26 -22.24
CA ALA A 417 -18.46 4.70 -23.38
C ALA A 417 -19.97 4.58 -23.10
N ASN A 418 -20.36 4.14 -21.90
CA ASN A 418 -21.77 4.05 -21.51
C ASN A 418 -22.41 5.43 -21.39
N VAL A 419 -21.72 6.42 -20.79
CA VAL A 419 -22.19 7.82 -20.74
C VAL A 419 -22.40 8.40 -22.13
N GLU A 420 -21.52 8.06 -23.08
CA GLU A 420 -21.62 8.54 -24.46
C GLU A 420 -22.75 7.89 -25.25
N HIS A 421 -22.90 6.56 -25.17
CA HIS A 421 -23.74 5.79 -26.08
C HIS A 421 -25.02 5.24 -25.46
N ASP A 422 -24.98 4.84 -24.18
CA ASP A 422 -26.07 4.10 -23.51
C ASP A 422 -26.90 4.99 -22.59
N LEU A 423 -26.38 6.15 -22.16
CA LEU A 423 -27.01 7.05 -21.18
C LEU A 423 -27.25 8.47 -21.73
N PRO A 424 -27.90 8.65 -22.90
CA PRO A 424 -28.04 9.96 -23.55
C PRO A 424 -28.81 10.98 -22.70
N GLU A 425 -29.83 10.55 -21.96
CA GLU A 425 -30.62 11.44 -21.09
C GLU A 425 -29.81 11.93 -19.88
N ALA A 426 -29.08 11.03 -19.23
CA ALA A 426 -28.23 11.36 -18.10
C ALA A 426 -27.08 12.26 -18.53
N ARG A 427 -26.44 11.95 -19.67
CA ARG A 427 -25.44 12.80 -20.30
C ARG A 427 -25.98 14.21 -20.55
N ALA A 428 -27.12 14.34 -21.22
CA ALA A 428 -27.72 15.65 -21.52
C ALA A 428 -28.07 16.43 -20.24
N HIS A 429 -28.52 15.74 -19.18
CA HIS A 429 -28.77 16.38 -17.89
C HIS A 429 -27.47 16.92 -17.26
N ILE A 430 -26.42 16.10 -17.22
CA ILE A 430 -25.12 16.48 -16.65
C ILE A 430 -24.47 17.61 -17.44
N GLU A 431 -24.52 17.54 -18.77
CA GLU A 431 -24.00 18.60 -19.65
C GLU A 431 -24.74 19.93 -19.42
N ARG A 432 -26.06 19.92 -19.20
CA ARG A 432 -26.82 21.14 -18.86
C ARG A 432 -26.35 21.76 -17.54
N GLN A 433 -26.08 20.95 -16.52
CA GLN A 433 -25.60 21.45 -15.23
C GLN A 433 -24.16 21.96 -15.34
N LEU A 434 -23.31 21.29 -16.11
CA LEU A 434 -21.95 21.72 -16.41
C LEU A 434 -21.86 22.89 -17.42
N ALA A 435 -22.98 23.45 -17.90
CA ALA A 435 -22.96 24.55 -18.87
C ALA A 435 -22.07 25.75 -18.46
N PRO A 436 -21.99 26.18 -17.17
CA PRO A 436 -21.06 27.24 -16.75
C PRO A 436 -19.57 26.88 -16.93
N TYR A 437 -19.26 25.59 -17.02
CA TYR A 437 -17.92 25.05 -17.27
C TYR A 437 -17.68 24.74 -18.75
N ASN A 438 -18.64 25.00 -19.65
CA ASN A 438 -18.44 24.74 -21.07
C ASN A 438 -17.71 25.90 -21.75
N GLY A 439 -16.47 25.67 -22.15
CA GLY A 439 -15.66 26.66 -22.86
C GLY A 439 -14.19 26.26 -22.98
N PRO A 440 -13.33 27.14 -23.54
CA PRO A 440 -11.94 26.81 -23.79
C PRO A 440 -11.15 26.61 -22.49
N VAL A 441 -10.30 25.59 -22.50
CA VAL A 441 -9.31 25.34 -21.44
C VAL A 441 -8.13 26.30 -21.64
N VAL A 442 -7.94 27.24 -20.70
CA VAL A 442 -6.92 28.30 -20.79
C VAL A 442 -5.62 27.98 -20.04
N ASP A 443 -5.68 27.13 -19.01
CA ASP A 443 -4.50 26.60 -18.29
C ASP A 443 -4.78 25.15 -17.87
N ARG A 444 -3.71 24.35 -17.79
CA ARG A 444 -3.77 22.97 -17.29
C ARG A 444 -2.52 22.65 -16.50
N ARG A 445 -2.68 21.95 -15.38
CA ARG A 445 -1.54 21.47 -14.59
C ARG A 445 -1.76 20.03 -14.15
N LEU A 446 -0.84 19.17 -14.56
CA LEU A 446 -0.79 17.77 -14.18
C LEU A 446 0.04 17.64 -12.89
N TYR A 447 -0.42 16.80 -11.98
CA TYR A 447 0.24 16.50 -10.72
C TYR A 447 0.45 15.01 -10.57
N GLN A 448 1.64 14.63 -10.10
CA GLN A 448 1.90 13.30 -9.56
C GLN A 448 1.68 13.35 -8.04
N LEU A 449 0.87 12.42 -7.55
CA LEU A 449 0.47 12.35 -6.15
C LEU A 449 1.26 11.25 -5.43
N TYR A 450 1.46 11.45 -4.13
CA TYR A 450 2.18 10.53 -3.25
C TYR A 450 1.54 10.50 -1.87
N ASP A 451 1.65 9.38 -1.17
CA ASP A 451 1.21 9.29 0.22
C ASP A 451 2.00 10.23 1.13
N ASP A 452 3.26 10.51 0.81
CA ASP A 452 4.13 11.44 1.53
C ASP A 452 4.99 12.27 0.58
N ALA A 453 5.47 13.43 1.05
CA ALA A 453 6.38 14.27 0.27
C ALA A 453 7.59 13.45 -0.21
N ARG A 454 7.84 13.47 -1.54
CA ARG A 454 9.02 12.83 -2.13
C ARG A 454 10.27 13.40 -1.46
N ARG A 455 10.91 12.57 -0.65
CA ARG A 455 12.27 12.84 -0.17
C ARG A 455 13.22 12.63 -1.36
N PRO A 456 14.26 13.47 -1.53
CA PRO A 456 15.26 13.27 -2.57
C PRO A 456 15.83 11.84 -2.51
N ALA A 457 16.23 11.30 -3.66
CA ALA A 457 16.83 9.96 -3.73
C ALA A 457 18.00 9.86 -2.74
N GLY A 458 17.96 8.84 -1.88
CA GLY A 458 18.96 8.62 -0.83
C GLY A 458 18.82 9.47 0.42
N PHE A 459 17.85 10.39 0.55
CA PHE A 459 17.65 11.15 1.79
C PHE A 459 17.16 10.26 2.95
N PRO A 460 17.65 10.47 4.19
CA PRO A 460 18.66 11.46 4.59
C PRO A 460 20.10 10.96 4.43
N PHE A 461 20.30 9.69 4.10
CA PHE A 461 21.59 9.02 4.17
C PHE A 461 22.64 9.56 3.20
N LEU A 462 22.28 9.81 1.95
CA LEU A 462 23.15 10.39 0.92
C LEU A 462 23.15 11.92 0.92
N THR A 463 22.34 12.55 1.79
CA THR A 463 22.26 14.01 1.90
C THR A 463 23.37 14.53 2.81
N VAL A 464 24.59 14.51 2.29
CA VAL A 464 25.81 14.97 2.96
C VAL A 464 26.50 16.05 2.14
N ALA A 465 27.27 16.91 2.83
CA ALA A 465 28.09 17.91 2.15
C ALA A 465 29.05 17.23 1.18
N SER A 466 29.05 17.68 -0.08
CA SER A 466 29.94 17.15 -1.11
C SER A 466 31.06 18.11 -1.45
N ARG A 467 32.28 17.60 -1.66
CA ARG A 467 33.43 18.35 -2.15
C ARG A 467 34.00 17.71 -3.42
N VAL A 468 34.75 18.47 -4.19
CA VAL A 468 35.49 17.95 -5.34
C VAL A 468 36.95 17.81 -4.93
N GLU A 469 37.46 16.58 -4.98
CA GLU A 469 38.84 16.24 -4.66
C GLU A 469 39.65 16.17 -5.97
N PRO A 470 40.71 16.98 -6.14
CA PRO A 470 41.56 16.88 -7.31
C PRO A 470 42.38 15.59 -7.27
N THR A 471 42.35 14.79 -8.34
CA THR A 471 43.21 13.61 -8.48
C THR A 471 43.98 13.66 -9.80
N PRO A 472 45.12 12.95 -9.92
CA PRO A 472 45.89 12.90 -11.17
C PRO A 472 45.07 12.54 -12.42
N ASP A 473 44.06 11.68 -12.27
CA ASP A 473 43.19 11.22 -13.36
C ASP A 473 41.91 12.05 -13.52
N GLY A 474 41.83 13.21 -12.85
CA GLY A 474 40.70 14.12 -12.88
C GLY A 474 39.99 14.32 -11.53
N PRO A 475 39.13 15.35 -11.41
CA PRO A 475 38.43 15.63 -10.17
C PRO A 475 37.40 14.54 -9.83
N VAL A 476 37.33 14.15 -8.55
CA VAL A 476 36.35 13.18 -8.03
C VAL A 476 35.45 13.82 -6.97
N LYS A 477 34.13 13.66 -7.09
CA LYS A 477 33.17 14.17 -6.11
C LYS A 477 33.09 13.24 -4.89
N LEU A 478 33.34 13.79 -3.71
CA LEU A 478 33.31 13.10 -2.42
C LEU A 478 32.19 13.60 -1.49
N PRO A 479 31.63 12.73 -0.62
CA PRO A 479 31.85 11.29 -0.63
C PRO A 479 31.27 10.66 -1.90
N VAL A 480 31.91 9.60 -2.40
CA VAL A 480 31.35 8.82 -3.50
C VAL A 480 30.06 8.19 -2.99
N CYS A 481 28.95 8.52 -3.65
CA CYS A 481 27.62 8.09 -3.26
C CYS A 481 27.08 7.08 -4.28
N THR A 482 26.41 6.04 -3.80
CA THR A 482 25.72 5.06 -4.63
C THR A 482 24.28 4.93 -4.13
N SER A 483 23.30 5.22 -5.00
CA SER A 483 21.86 5.17 -4.69
C SER A 483 21.26 3.77 -4.88
N ASP A 484 21.88 2.92 -5.69
CA ASP A 484 21.56 1.50 -5.73
C ASP A 484 22.82 0.66 -5.96
N ALA A 485 23.03 -0.30 -5.06
CA ALA A 485 24.03 -1.34 -5.20
C ALA A 485 23.51 -2.69 -4.71
N ALA A 486 23.91 -3.76 -5.38
CA ALA A 486 23.89 -5.09 -4.79
C ALA A 486 25.28 -5.41 -4.20
N ALA A 487 25.30 -6.09 -3.06
CA ALA A 487 26.53 -6.46 -2.38
C ALA A 487 26.50 -7.91 -1.90
N LEU A 488 27.67 -8.55 -1.90
CA LEU A 488 27.92 -9.85 -1.30
C LEU A 488 29.29 -9.85 -0.62
N THR A 489 29.32 -10.07 0.70
CA THR A 489 30.56 -10.33 1.44
C THR A 489 30.62 -11.80 1.80
N ALA A 490 31.60 -12.54 1.27
CA ALA A 490 31.86 -13.94 1.58
C ALA A 490 33.06 -14.07 2.53
N TRP A 491 32.86 -14.75 3.66
CA TRP A 491 33.89 -14.93 4.69
C TRP A 491 34.46 -16.34 4.69
N PHE A 492 35.78 -16.43 4.70
CA PHE A 492 36.56 -17.65 4.67
C PHE A 492 37.48 -17.74 5.90
N THR A 493 37.87 -18.96 6.25
CA THR A 493 38.91 -19.22 7.25
C THR A 493 40.17 -19.72 6.57
N VAL A 494 41.31 -19.11 6.88
CA VAL A 494 42.63 -19.49 6.35
C VAL A 494 43.57 -19.87 7.48
N ASP A 495 44.69 -20.52 7.16
CA ASP A 495 45.75 -20.72 8.14
C ASP A 495 46.33 -19.37 8.60
N ALA A 496 46.63 -19.28 9.90
CA ALA A 496 47.07 -18.03 10.49
C ALA A 496 48.49 -17.61 10.07
N ALA A 497 49.34 -18.53 9.59
CA ALA A 497 50.63 -18.22 8.98
C ALA A 497 50.45 -17.75 7.54
N SER A 498 49.56 -18.38 6.75
CA SER A 498 49.21 -17.89 5.40
C SER A 498 48.66 -16.47 5.43
N ALA A 499 47.80 -16.14 6.40
CA ALA A 499 47.31 -14.78 6.59
C ALA A 499 48.42 -13.80 6.97
N ALA A 500 49.38 -14.20 7.82
CA ALA A 500 50.50 -13.35 8.18
C ALA A 500 51.48 -13.14 7.01
N ALA A 501 51.62 -14.10 6.10
CA ALA A 501 52.53 -14.01 4.95
C ALA A 501 52.10 -12.96 3.91
N VAL A 502 50.79 -12.65 3.83
CA VAL A 502 50.26 -11.60 2.94
C VAL A 502 50.07 -10.26 3.64
N LEU A 503 50.34 -10.21 4.95
CA LEU A 503 50.29 -8.99 5.75
C LEU A 503 51.72 -8.52 5.99
N GLY A 504 51.94 -7.21 5.91
CA GLY A 504 53.18 -6.60 6.41
C GLY A 504 53.18 -6.57 7.95
N ASP A 505 53.32 -5.38 8.53
CA ASP A 505 53.32 -5.21 10.00
C ASP A 505 51.94 -5.39 10.66
N ALA A 506 50.87 -5.58 9.86
CA ALA A 506 49.51 -5.69 10.36
C ALA A 506 49.25 -7.05 11.03
N VAL A 507 48.63 -7.04 12.22
CA VAL A 507 48.37 -8.25 13.00
C VAL A 507 46.99 -8.85 12.65
N PRO A 508 46.91 -10.07 12.07
CA PRO A 508 45.65 -10.71 11.73
C PRO A 508 44.85 -11.11 12.99
N VAL A 509 43.53 -11.04 12.89
CA VAL A 509 42.62 -11.57 13.91
C VAL A 509 42.64 -13.09 13.86
N ARG A 510 42.96 -13.71 15.00
CA ARG A 510 43.09 -15.16 15.13
C ARG A 510 41.96 -15.77 15.97
N ALA A 511 41.46 -16.92 15.53
CA ALA A 511 40.60 -17.82 16.30
C ALA A 511 41.24 -19.22 16.29
N GLY A 512 42.03 -19.52 17.32
CA GLY A 512 42.94 -20.67 17.31
C GLY A 512 44.01 -20.51 16.24
N GLY A 513 44.27 -21.56 15.45
CA GLY A 513 45.22 -21.54 14.33
C GLY A 513 44.68 -20.93 13.03
N ARG A 514 43.52 -20.27 13.05
CA ARG A 514 42.85 -19.74 11.85
C ARG A 514 42.70 -18.23 11.89
N SER A 515 42.75 -17.60 10.71
CA SER A 515 42.43 -16.19 10.50
C SER A 515 41.22 -16.02 9.57
N LEU A 516 40.61 -14.84 9.58
CA LEU A 516 39.41 -14.54 8.79
C LEU A 516 39.76 -13.69 7.56
N VAL A 517 39.24 -14.09 6.40
CA VAL A 517 39.39 -13.39 5.11
C VAL A 517 38.02 -13.10 4.54
N ALA A 518 37.84 -11.91 3.97
CA ALA A 518 36.61 -11.51 3.30
C ALA A 518 36.87 -11.24 1.81
N LEU A 519 36.00 -11.79 0.98
CA LEU A 519 35.82 -11.40 -0.41
C LEU A 519 34.55 -10.56 -0.49
N ASP A 520 34.69 -9.26 -0.74
CA ASP A 520 33.59 -8.31 -0.85
C ASP A 520 33.33 -7.98 -2.32
N VAL A 521 32.08 -8.15 -2.74
CA VAL A 521 31.63 -7.97 -4.13
C VAL A 521 30.53 -6.93 -4.15
N ARG A 522 30.67 -5.90 -4.97
CA ARG A 522 29.65 -4.86 -5.16
C ARG A 522 29.34 -4.64 -6.63
N ASP A 523 28.06 -4.55 -6.92
CA ASP A 523 27.49 -4.14 -8.20
C ASP A 523 26.87 -2.75 -8.01
N HIS A 524 27.65 -1.70 -8.31
CA HIS A 524 27.23 -0.32 -8.22
C HIS A 524 26.44 0.04 -9.49
N ARG A 525 25.11 0.06 -9.38
CA ARG A 525 24.23 0.34 -10.53
C ARG A 525 24.04 1.83 -10.75
N GLU A 526 23.93 2.59 -9.66
CA GLU A 526 23.76 4.05 -9.69
C GLU A 526 24.77 4.70 -8.75
N SER A 527 25.93 5.13 -9.28
CA SER A 527 27.01 5.72 -8.49
C SER A 527 27.50 7.03 -9.09
N THR A 528 28.05 7.92 -8.27
CA THR A 528 28.72 9.15 -8.72
C THR A 528 29.98 8.88 -9.57
N LEU A 529 30.52 7.66 -9.54
CA LEU A 529 31.61 7.20 -10.42
C LEU A 529 31.09 6.51 -11.71
N GLY A 530 29.78 6.50 -11.93
CA GLY A 530 29.13 5.71 -12.97
C GLY A 530 28.94 4.23 -12.57
N PRO A 531 28.18 3.45 -13.35
CA PRO A 531 27.96 2.04 -13.06
C PRO A 531 29.24 1.21 -13.15
N HIS A 532 29.53 0.39 -12.14
CA HIS A 532 30.72 -0.46 -12.11
C HIS A 532 30.60 -1.61 -11.11
N HIS A 533 31.44 -2.64 -11.29
CA HIS A 533 31.63 -3.71 -10.32
C HIS A 533 32.93 -3.51 -9.55
N GLU A 534 32.91 -3.79 -8.24
CA GLU A 534 34.05 -3.79 -7.34
C GLU A 534 34.18 -5.18 -6.69
N VAL A 535 35.38 -5.75 -6.70
CA VAL A 535 35.71 -6.97 -5.95
C VAL A 535 36.94 -6.71 -5.10
N THR A 536 36.78 -6.73 -3.78
CA THR A 536 37.84 -6.43 -2.82
C THR A 536 38.14 -7.65 -1.95
N LEU A 537 39.41 -8.06 -1.90
CA LEU A 537 39.91 -9.10 -1.02
C LEU A 537 40.62 -8.46 0.17
N GLY A 538 40.27 -8.87 1.39
CA GLY A 538 40.97 -8.39 2.58
C GLY A 538 41.01 -9.38 3.73
N VAL A 539 42.04 -9.26 4.56
CA VAL A 539 42.23 -10.05 5.78
C VAL A 539 41.75 -9.24 6.97
N LEU A 540 41.00 -9.86 7.88
CA LEU A 540 40.58 -9.18 9.10
C LEU A 540 41.79 -9.00 10.04
N VAL A 541 42.13 -7.76 10.34
CA VAL A 541 43.24 -7.38 11.23
C VAL A 541 42.71 -6.69 12.48
N HIS A 542 43.49 -6.76 13.56
CA HIS A 542 43.27 -5.92 14.74
C HIS A 542 43.54 -4.45 14.41
N ASP A 543 43.31 -3.57 15.39
CA ASP A 543 43.85 -2.22 15.35
C ASP A 543 45.35 -2.27 15.02
N PRO A 544 45.80 -1.67 13.89
CA PRO A 544 47.19 -1.76 13.46
C PRO A 544 48.21 -1.20 14.47
N TRP A 545 47.80 -0.31 15.37
CA TRP A 545 48.70 0.34 16.34
C TRP A 545 48.54 -0.21 17.75
N CYS A 546 47.33 -0.61 18.14
CA CYS A 546 47.07 -1.22 19.45
C CYS A 546 46.41 -2.59 19.27
N PRO A 547 47.13 -3.60 18.76
CA PRO A 547 46.55 -4.92 18.53
C PRO A 547 46.08 -5.50 19.86
N ARG A 548 44.76 -5.67 19.99
CA ARG A 548 44.10 -6.28 21.15
C ARG A 548 43.68 -7.70 20.78
N PRO A 549 44.53 -8.72 21.02
CA PRO A 549 44.22 -10.11 20.65
C PRO A 549 42.98 -10.66 21.38
N VAL A 550 42.56 -10.01 22.48
CA VAL A 550 41.32 -10.33 23.20
C VAL A 550 40.27 -9.25 22.95
N GLY A 551 39.04 -9.67 22.64
CA GLY A 551 37.88 -8.77 22.58
C GLY A 551 37.54 -8.19 21.20
N VAL A 552 38.13 -8.70 20.11
CA VAL A 552 37.79 -8.28 18.73
C VAL A 552 36.28 -8.33 18.44
N TRP A 553 35.57 -9.33 18.96
CA TRP A 553 34.11 -9.44 18.80
C TRP A 553 33.35 -8.30 19.47
N ARG A 554 33.89 -7.74 20.56
CA ARG A 554 33.33 -6.53 21.20
C ARG A 554 33.63 -5.30 20.37
N ASP A 555 34.81 -5.23 19.75
CA ASP A 555 35.18 -4.13 18.85
C ASP A 555 34.30 -4.14 17.58
N LEU A 556 34.12 -5.30 16.93
CA LEU A 556 33.27 -5.46 15.74
C LEU A 556 31.80 -5.06 15.95
N ARG A 557 31.32 -5.03 17.20
CA ARG A 557 29.97 -4.56 17.57
C ARG A 557 29.87 -3.04 17.73
N ARG A 558 30.99 -2.32 17.78
CA ARG A 558 31.01 -0.86 17.90
C ARG A 558 30.60 -0.18 16.60
N PRO A 559 30.11 1.06 16.65
CA PRO A 559 29.98 1.91 15.47
C PRO A 559 31.32 1.99 14.70
N PRO A 560 31.31 2.02 13.35
CA PRO A 560 32.55 1.98 12.55
C PRO A 560 33.54 3.10 12.88
N GLN A 561 33.08 4.25 13.35
CA GLN A 561 33.95 5.36 13.76
C GLN A 561 34.81 5.06 15.00
N TRP A 562 34.45 4.03 15.79
CA TRP A 562 35.17 3.62 17.00
C TRP A 562 35.80 2.23 16.90
N ARG A 563 35.72 1.61 15.71
CA ARG A 563 36.32 0.31 15.43
C ARG A 563 37.79 0.46 15.06
N GLY A 564 38.64 -0.22 15.81
CA GLY A 564 40.06 -0.37 15.50
C GLY A 564 40.29 -1.54 14.54
N ALA A 565 39.56 -2.65 14.70
CA ALA A 565 39.63 -3.79 13.79
C ALA A 565 38.96 -3.48 12.44
N GLY A 566 39.54 -3.99 11.36
CA GLY A 566 39.09 -3.76 9.99
C GLY A 566 39.66 -4.77 9.00
N LEU A 567 39.25 -4.68 7.74
CA LEU A 567 39.80 -5.49 6.67
C LEU A 567 41.02 -4.77 6.08
N TRP A 568 42.18 -5.42 6.16
CA TRP A 568 43.37 -5.01 5.43
C TRP A 568 43.23 -5.43 3.97
N THR A 569 43.12 -4.46 3.08
CA THR A 569 42.90 -4.65 1.64
C THR A 569 44.16 -5.18 0.99
N LEU A 570 44.07 -6.37 0.40
CA LEU A 570 45.17 -6.97 -0.36
C LEU A 570 45.09 -6.60 -1.84
N ALA A 571 43.88 -6.62 -2.40
CA ALA A 571 43.65 -6.35 -3.82
C ALA A 571 42.20 -5.89 -4.05
N THR A 572 42.03 -4.93 -4.97
CA THR A 572 40.72 -4.44 -5.39
C THR A 572 40.62 -4.43 -6.91
N ALA A 573 39.75 -5.26 -7.46
CA ALA A 573 39.47 -5.36 -8.89
C ALA A 573 38.24 -4.51 -9.25
N LEU A 574 38.36 -3.68 -10.29
CA LEU A 574 37.29 -2.80 -10.79
C LEU A 574 36.95 -3.09 -12.25
N SER A 575 35.68 -2.98 -12.62
CA SER A 575 35.24 -3.21 -14.01
C SER A 575 35.46 -2.02 -14.95
N THR A 576 35.71 -0.81 -14.43
CA THR A 576 35.88 0.40 -15.25
C THR A 576 37.21 1.12 -14.92
N PRO A 577 37.90 1.68 -15.93
CA PRO A 577 39.12 2.45 -15.70
C PRO A 577 38.92 3.66 -14.78
N ALA A 578 37.78 4.35 -14.90
CA ALA A 578 37.46 5.53 -14.09
C ALA A 578 37.32 5.19 -12.60
N ALA A 579 36.63 4.09 -12.27
CA ALA A 579 36.51 3.63 -10.88
C ALA A 579 37.86 3.16 -10.33
N ALA A 580 38.67 2.47 -11.15
CA ALA A 580 40.01 2.03 -10.75
C ALA A 580 40.96 3.22 -10.47
N ALA A 581 40.92 4.25 -11.32
CA ALA A 581 41.70 5.47 -11.13
C ALA A 581 41.30 6.21 -9.84
N ALA A 582 39.99 6.41 -9.63
CA ALA A 582 39.48 6.97 -8.38
C ALA A 582 39.95 6.14 -7.16
N HIS A 583 39.93 4.81 -7.26
CA HIS A 583 40.34 3.94 -6.16
C HIS A 583 41.84 4.03 -5.84
N ARG A 584 42.70 4.05 -6.87
CA ARG A 584 44.15 4.27 -6.71
C ARG A 584 44.45 5.62 -6.06
N ASN A 585 43.75 6.65 -6.47
CA ASN A 585 44.00 8.02 -6.01
C ASN A 585 43.39 8.34 -4.65
N LEU A 586 42.41 7.57 -4.15
CA LEU A 586 41.65 7.92 -2.94
C LEU A 586 41.72 6.88 -1.83
N TRP A 587 41.94 5.60 -2.15
CA TRP A 587 41.79 4.53 -1.16
C TRP A 587 42.93 3.52 -1.12
N SER A 588 43.46 3.03 -2.24
CA SER A 588 44.48 1.97 -2.22
C SER A 588 45.24 1.91 -3.52
N GLU A 589 46.57 1.79 -3.46
CA GLU A 589 47.42 1.56 -4.63
C GLU A 589 47.22 0.18 -5.27
N HIS A 590 46.67 -0.78 -4.52
CA HIS A 590 46.42 -2.17 -4.96
C HIS A 590 45.14 -2.34 -5.79
N ALA A 591 44.76 -1.30 -6.57
CA ALA A 591 43.54 -1.29 -7.37
C ALA A 591 43.82 -1.35 -8.88
N PHE A 592 43.21 -2.32 -9.56
CA PHE A 592 43.43 -2.58 -10.98
C PHE A 592 42.12 -2.81 -11.75
N THR A 593 42.16 -2.56 -13.06
CA THR A 593 41.00 -2.71 -13.94
C THR A 593 41.01 -4.09 -14.59
N VAL A 594 39.89 -4.80 -14.55
CA VAL A 594 39.75 -6.14 -15.15
C VAL A 594 38.28 -6.39 -15.49
N PRO A 595 37.94 -7.20 -16.52
CA PRO A 595 36.56 -7.61 -16.74
C PRO A 595 35.98 -8.34 -15.54
N ILE A 596 34.79 -7.93 -15.10
CA ILE A 596 34.08 -8.53 -13.96
C ILE A 596 32.63 -8.79 -14.35
N HIS A 597 32.17 -10.01 -14.13
CA HIS A 597 30.78 -10.42 -14.31
C HIS A 597 30.20 -10.86 -12.97
N VAL A 598 29.12 -10.20 -12.55
CA VAL A 598 28.43 -10.48 -11.28
C VAL A 598 26.97 -10.82 -11.55
N ARG A 599 26.49 -11.90 -10.95
CA ARG A 599 25.07 -12.27 -10.89
C ARG A 599 24.72 -12.71 -9.46
N LEU A 600 23.93 -11.89 -8.77
CA LEU A 600 23.55 -12.10 -7.37
C LEU A 600 22.03 -12.28 -7.24
N ASN A 601 21.58 -13.54 -7.18
CA ASN A 601 20.17 -13.89 -6.98
C ASN A 601 19.86 -14.15 -5.50
N SER A 602 18.58 -14.37 -5.18
CA SER A 602 18.12 -14.60 -3.79
C SER A 602 18.81 -15.76 -3.06
N ARG A 603 19.23 -16.78 -3.81
CA ARG A 603 19.82 -18.02 -3.25
C ARG A 603 21.08 -18.49 -3.98
N THR A 604 21.54 -17.79 -5.00
CA THR A 604 22.72 -18.17 -5.78
C THR A 604 23.59 -16.95 -6.07
N ALA A 605 24.89 -17.19 -6.11
CA ALA A 605 25.87 -16.19 -6.52
C ALA A 605 26.71 -16.78 -7.66
N ALA A 606 27.04 -15.95 -8.63
CA ALA A 606 28.04 -16.22 -9.65
C ALA A 606 28.85 -14.95 -9.87
N LEU A 607 30.16 -15.05 -9.72
CA LEU A 607 31.15 -14.01 -9.95
C LEU A 607 32.27 -14.61 -10.78
N THR A 608 32.68 -13.87 -11.80
CA THR A 608 33.89 -14.14 -12.57
C THR A 608 34.71 -12.86 -12.69
N VAL A 609 36.01 -12.95 -12.39
CA VAL A 609 36.99 -11.86 -12.55
C VAL A 609 38.04 -12.33 -13.55
N GLY A 610 38.29 -11.53 -14.58
CA GLY A 610 39.18 -11.86 -15.69
C GLY A 610 38.47 -12.47 -16.89
N ALA A 611 39.17 -12.54 -18.02
CA ALA A 611 38.66 -13.15 -19.24
C ALA A 611 38.61 -14.69 -19.13
N LEU A 612 38.25 -15.38 -20.21
CA LEU A 612 38.29 -16.85 -20.26
C LEU A 612 39.72 -17.39 -20.10
N GLU A 613 40.68 -16.76 -20.77
CA GLU A 613 42.08 -17.22 -20.83
C GLU A 613 42.93 -16.67 -19.67
N THR A 614 42.55 -15.50 -19.12
CA THR A 614 43.26 -14.82 -18.02
C THR A 614 42.37 -14.74 -16.78
N ARG A 615 41.76 -15.86 -16.40
CA ARG A 615 40.84 -15.87 -15.26
C ARG A 615 41.60 -15.65 -13.96
N ALA A 616 41.20 -14.67 -13.17
CA ALA A 616 41.74 -14.44 -11.83
C ALA A 616 40.95 -15.24 -10.79
N LEU A 617 39.62 -15.20 -10.89
CA LEU A 617 38.73 -15.74 -9.87
C LEU A 617 37.39 -16.18 -10.46
N THR A 618 36.89 -17.33 -9.99
CA THR A 618 35.48 -17.72 -10.11
C THR A 618 34.91 -17.98 -8.73
N PHE A 619 33.78 -17.36 -8.39
CA PHE A 619 33.01 -17.70 -7.19
C PHE A 619 31.59 -18.05 -7.61
N SER A 620 31.18 -19.30 -7.47
CA SER A 620 29.84 -19.70 -7.90
C SER A 620 29.20 -20.78 -7.02
N GLY A 621 27.87 -20.73 -6.95
CA GLY A 621 27.05 -21.79 -6.37
C GLY A 621 25.93 -21.27 -5.46
N PRO A 622 25.21 -22.19 -4.79
CA PRO A 622 24.09 -21.84 -3.94
C PRO A 622 24.55 -21.30 -2.58
N LEU A 623 23.93 -20.20 -2.15
CA LEU A 623 24.13 -19.58 -0.84
C LEU A 623 23.30 -20.26 0.26
N GLY A 624 22.20 -20.94 -0.10
CA GLY A 624 21.31 -21.61 0.85
C GLY A 624 20.29 -20.68 1.53
N PRO A 625 19.62 -21.13 2.61
CA PRO A 625 18.64 -20.33 3.35
C PRO A 625 19.27 -19.08 3.96
N SER A 626 18.46 -18.07 4.25
CA SER A 626 18.94 -16.80 4.81
C SER A 626 18.10 -16.27 5.95
N ASN A 627 18.76 -15.56 6.86
CA ASN A 627 18.13 -14.80 7.93
C ASN A 627 18.26 -13.29 7.66
N ARG A 628 17.33 -12.48 8.17
CA ARG A 628 17.47 -11.02 8.12
C ARG A 628 18.70 -10.61 8.92
N SER A 629 19.51 -9.73 8.36
CA SER A 629 20.70 -9.18 9.01
C SER A 629 20.78 -7.67 8.79
N ARG A 630 21.63 -7.01 9.56
CA ARG A 630 21.99 -5.62 9.34
C ARG A 630 23.06 -5.55 8.24
N SER A 631 22.98 -4.53 7.39
CA SER A 631 24.10 -4.19 6.53
C SER A 631 25.33 -3.90 7.39
N GLY A 632 26.46 -4.50 7.04
CA GLY A 632 27.74 -4.15 7.65
C GLY A 632 28.23 -2.82 7.10
N GLU A 633 28.94 -2.06 7.93
CA GLU A 633 29.75 -0.90 7.51
C GLU A 633 31.21 -1.31 7.66
N PRO A 634 31.89 -1.78 6.59
CA PRO A 634 33.26 -2.25 6.69
C PRO A 634 34.22 -1.08 6.94
N VAL A 635 35.15 -1.30 7.87
CA VAL A 635 36.35 -0.48 8.06
C VAL A 635 37.45 -1.13 7.23
N LEU A 636 38.07 -0.36 6.34
CA LEU A 636 39.10 -0.84 5.42
C LEU A 636 40.42 -0.13 5.74
N TYR A 637 41.48 -0.91 5.81
CA TYR A 637 42.87 -0.44 5.85
C TYR A 637 43.56 -0.78 4.52
N SER A 638 44.47 0.08 4.09
CA SER A 638 45.21 -0.06 2.84
C SER A 638 46.47 0.79 2.89
N THR A 639 47.40 0.54 1.98
CA THR A 639 48.60 1.36 1.79
C THR A 639 48.47 2.23 0.54
N ARG A 640 49.04 3.44 0.60
CA ARG A 640 49.23 4.32 -0.55
C ARG A 640 50.43 5.22 -0.32
N ALA A 641 51.44 5.15 -1.18
CA ALA A 641 52.65 5.97 -1.08
C ALA A 641 53.28 5.91 0.34
N ASP A 642 53.50 4.69 0.82
CA ASP A 642 54.05 4.35 2.15
C ASP A 642 53.22 4.80 3.37
N ALA A 643 52.04 5.40 3.16
CA ALA A 643 51.12 5.75 4.24
C ALA A 643 50.01 4.72 4.39
N THR A 644 49.65 4.40 5.64
CA THR A 644 48.45 3.61 5.94
C THR A 644 47.22 4.52 5.89
N LEU A 645 46.24 4.13 5.08
CA LEU A 645 44.94 4.78 4.97
C LEU A 645 43.88 3.98 5.70
N ARG A 646 42.99 4.69 6.39
CA ARG A 646 41.76 4.14 6.97
C ARG A 646 40.55 4.72 6.25
N SER A 647 39.65 3.87 5.80
CA SER A 647 38.38 4.29 5.19
C SER A 647 37.20 3.50 5.76
N VAL A 648 36.01 4.10 5.71
CA VAL A 648 34.75 3.47 6.14
C VAL A 648 33.78 3.52 4.98
N VAL A 649 33.21 2.37 4.64
CA VAL A 649 32.07 2.31 3.72
C VAL A 649 30.82 2.32 4.56
N HIS A 650 30.11 3.46 4.54
CA HIS A 650 28.80 3.55 5.15
C HIS A 650 27.79 2.89 4.22
N ALA A 651 26.94 2.05 4.80
CA ALA A 651 25.97 1.28 4.03
C ALA A 651 24.61 1.24 4.74
N GLN A 652 23.55 1.54 3.99
CA GLN A 652 22.17 1.45 4.45
C GLN A 652 21.34 0.63 3.48
N GLY A 653 20.76 -0.47 3.97
CA GLY A 653 19.87 -1.30 3.17
C GLY A 653 19.58 -2.65 3.81
N PRO A 654 18.55 -3.38 3.36
CA PRO A 654 18.26 -4.72 3.84
C PRO A 654 19.41 -5.68 3.53
N SER A 655 19.80 -6.49 4.52
CA SER A 655 20.80 -7.54 4.35
C SER A 655 20.25 -8.91 4.75
N ARG A 656 20.90 -9.95 4.22
CA ARG A 656 20.57 -11.37 4.39
C ARG A 656 21.85 -12.13 4.74
N LEU A 657 21.80 -12.87 5.84
CA LEU A 657 22.89 -13.72 6.31
C LEU A 657 22.65 -15.15 5.87
N HIS A 658 23.61 -15.73 5.17
CA HIS A 658 23.64 -17.13 4.76
C HIS A 658 24.74 -17.84 5.53
N LEU A 659 24.37 -18.86 6.31
CA LEU A 659 25.31 -19.68 7.08
C LEU A 659 25.70 -20.91 6.26
N ALA A 660 27.00 -21.23 6.22
CA ALA A 660 27.56 -22.37 5.50
C ALA A 660 27.10 -22.49 4.02
N PRO A 661 27.28 -21.44 3.19
CA PRO A 661 26.97 -21.49 1.77
C PRO A 661 27.74 -22.62 1.05
N ARG A 662 27.12 -23.21 0.04
CA ARG A 662 27.73 -24.27 -0.79
C ARG A 662 28.49 -23.73 -2.00
N ALA A 663 28.46 -22.42 -2.20
CA ALA A 663 29.26 -21.72 -3.20
C ALA A 663 30.76 -22.00 -2.98
N ARG A 664 31.50 -22.11 -4.09
CA ARG A 664 32.93 -22.40 -4.09
C ARG A 664 33.69 -21.27 -4.75
N LEU A 665 34.86 -20.99 -4.18
CA LEU A 665 35.88 -20.14 -4.77
C LEU A 665 36.85 -21.00 -5.56
N HIS A 666 37.17 -20.60 -6.78
CA HIS A 666 38.20 -21.18 -7.62
C HIS A 666 39.13 -20.08 -8.10
N VAL A 667 40.43 -20.30 -7.93
CA VAL A 667 41.47 -19.37 -8.37
C VAL A 667 41.88 -19.79 -9.77
N GLY A 668 41.90 -18.86 -10.73
CA GLY A 668 42.37 -19.17 -12.07
C GLY A 668 43.88 -19.09 -12.19
N ASP A 669 44.44 -19.52 -13.31
CA ASP A 669 45.89 -19.57 -13.55
C ASP A 669 46.49 -18.24 -14.04
N GLY A 670 45.67 -17.20 -14.21
CA GLY A 670 46.13 -15.88 -14.65
C GLY A 670 47.10 -15.21 -13.67
N ASP A 671 48.00 -14.41 -14.21
CA ASP A 671 48.90 -13.53 -13.45
C ASP A 671 48.15 -12.28 -13.02
N HIS A 672 47.67 -12.27 -11.77
CA HIS A 672 46.85 -11.20 -11.20
C HIS A 672 47.12 -11.07 -9.70
N PRO A 673 47.27 -9.84 -9.17
CA PRO A 673 47.48 -9.63 -7.73
C PRO A 673 46.41 -10.28 -6.84
N LEU A 674 45.16 -10.29 -7.33
CA LEU A 674 44.05 -10.98 -6.66
C LEU A 674 44.24 -12.51 -6.66
N ALA A 675 44.66 -13.10 -7.79
CA ALA A 675 44.87 -14.55 -7.88
C ALA A 675 46.05 -14.98 -6.99
N ASP A 676 47.16 -14.24 -7.01
CA ASP A 676 48.34 -14.53 -6.18
C ASP A 676 48.05 -14.48 -4.69
N ALA A 677 47.31 -13.46 -4.24
CA ALA A 677 46.87 -13.36 -2.86
C ALA A 677 45.98 -14.56 -2.47
N LEU A 678 45.06 -14.97 -3.34
CA LEU A 678 44.19 -16.12 -3.08
C LEU A 678 44.95 -17.46 -3.04
N ARG A 679 45.97 -17.65 -3.88
CA ARG A 679 46.84 -18.84 -3.86
C ARG A 679 47.66 -18.89 -2.57
N THR A 680 48.29 -17.78 -2.19
CA THR A 680 49.08 -17.69 -0.93
C THR A 680 48.21 -17.95 0.30
N LEU A 681 46.95 -17.51 0.27
CA LEU A 681 45.96 -17.77 1.32
C LEU A 681 45.38 -19.19 1.31
N GLY A 682 45.67 -20.00 0.28
CA GLY A 682 45.17 -21.37 0.15
C GLY A 682 43.65 -21.45 -0.04
N LEU A 683 43.06 -20.50 -0.77
CA LEU A 683 41.60 -20.38 -0.91
C LEU A 683 41.02 -21.06 -2.16
N ASP A 684 41.84 -21.74 -2.98
CA ASP A 684 41.32 -22.50 -4.12
C ASP A 684 40.46 -23.70 -3.66
N GLY A 685 39.28 -23.85 -4.27
CA GLY A 685 38.26 -24.82 -3.89
C GLY A 685 37.54 -24.52 -2.57
N ALA A 686 37.90 -23.43 -1.87
CA ALA A 686 37.39 -23.12 -0.54
C ALA A 686 35.89 -22.74 -0.58
N ARG A 687 35.22 -23.03 0.55
CA ARG A 687 33.83 -22.62 0.78
C ARG A 687 33.78 -21.54 1.85
N PRO A 688 32.95 -20.50 1.69
CA PRO A 688 32.74 -19.55 2.77
C PRO A 688 32.01 -20.24 3.92
N PHE A 689 32.35 -19.88 5.17
CA PHE A 689 31.56 -20.29 6.32
C PHE A 689 30.34 -19.38 6.52
N LEU A 690 30.37 -18.17 5.94
CA LEU A 690 29.33 -17.15 6.06
C LEU A 690 29.29 -16.26 4.80
N CYS A 691 28.08 -15.91 4.34
CA CYS A 691 27.87 -14.88 3.33
C CYS A 691 26.84 -13.85 3.80
N CYS A 692 27.15 -12.56 3.66
CA CYS A 692 26.22 -11.45 3.83
C CYS A 692 25.84 -10.91 2.46
N ARG A 693 24.56 -10.99 2.07
CA ARG A 693 24.06 -10.48 0.79
C ARG A 693 23.09 -9.34 1.03
N SER A 694 23.18 -8.32 0.18
CA SER A 694 22.20 -7.25 0.12
C SER A 694 21.79 -6.98 -1.32
N PRO A 695 20.49 -7.07 -1.69
CA PRO A 695 20.04 -6.88 -3.07
C PRO A 695 20.02 -5.41 -3.50
N HIS A 696 19.81 -4.50 -2.53
CA HIS A 696 19.72 -3.06 -2.70
C HIS A 696 20.31 -2.37 -1.47
N GLN A 697 21.28 -1.48 -1.68
CA GLN A 697 21.91 -0.67 -0.64
C GLN A 697 22.26 0.72 -1.15
N LEU A 698 22.10 1.69 -0.25
CA LEU A 698 22.71 3.01 -0.36
C LEU A 698 24.11 2.93 0.24
N LEU A 699 25.11 3.43 -0.49
CA LEU A 699 26.49 3.47 -0.03
C LEU A 699 27.04 4.89 -0.08
N ARG A 700 27.88 5.24 0.88
CA ARG A 700 28.75 6.41 0.78
C ARG A 700 30.14 6.12 1.33
N ARG A 701 31.17 6.57 0.62
CA ARG A 701 32.57 6.40 1.01
C ARG A 701 33.32 7.72 0.78
N ASP A 702 33.90 8.27 1.85
CA ASP A 702 34.79 9.42 1.75
C ASP A 702 36.24 8.96 1.44
N ALA A 703 37.15 9.88 1.14
CA ALA A 703 38.58 9.60 0.96
C ALA A 703 39.17 8.84 2.15
N GLY A 704 40.19 8.01 1.89
CA GLY A 704 40.97 7.41 2.96
C GLY A 704 41.65 8.46 3.81
N ALA A 705 41.51 8.35 5.13
CA ALA A 705 42.22 9.20 6.08
C ALA A 705 43.62 8.61 6.34
N HIS A 706 44.65 9.44 6.22
CA HIS A 706 45.99 9.07 6.65
C HIS A 706 45.98 8.79 8.15
N VAL A 707 46.54 7.65 8.54
CA VAL A 707 46.78 7.33 9.94
C VAL A 707 48.27 7.45 10.18
N PHE A 708 48.66 8.51 10.88
CA PHE A 708 50.05 8.76 11.22
C PHE A 708 50.45 7.84 12.39
N PRO A 709 51.52 7.05 12.26
CA PRO A 709 52.14 6.43 13.43
C PRO A 709 52.61 7.56 14.36
N THR A 710 52.37 7.40 15.66
CA THR A 710 52.89 8.33 16.69
C THR A 710 54.35 8.03 16.96
#